data_AF-A0AA36JJQ4-F1
#
_entry.id   AF-A0AA36JJQ4-F1
#
_cell.length_a   1.000
_cell.length_b   1.000
_cell.length_c   1.000
_cell.angle_alpha   90.00
_cell.angle_beta   90.00
_cell.angle_gamma   90.00
#
_symmetry.space_group_name_H-M   'P 1'
#
loop_
_entity.id
_entity.type
_entity.pdbx_description
1 polymer ?
#
loop_
_entity_poly.entity_id
_entity_poly.type
_entity_poly.pdbx_seq_one_letter_code
_entity_poly.pdbx_strand_id
1 'polypeptide(L)'
;MGTWTAHFIQRILDARRRNGAGNAKTLPSVTQTGANPGTRGESKETEHGEAMHRRELGTNPTPKTLQSVGRMAAMRNQSGQHYEAVLLAQEAFLGSRKAFGEQAPHTLDALSNLGSVWKAQGEHEEAEKCFRGAFKLRHDKLGPNHPDTLTSLNNLASALDSLGRAAEAGRLYQECLERRCNTLGSSHPDTLTSAGNMALYLRTHGQPAKARELFEQVLVGRRKIFGVRHMDTIISMNNCASVAMDNAEECRRKCDPREETRQQHKAEALLKEAVVAGSNYLGTRHPVTLRAMNNLAGLHKDRGQLDKAKLMYEKAVAGLRAAQGDKHLDTLTCINNLGGVLRSLGEVDDAEECYKEASIGIVEKLGDLHPTSLSTLYNWALTLDELGDSASALPLYLHELDHGPFTGECGSKGSRGRSKRFVFGFRFIQTKKANHRAGLSSHATHAMAEAKMLTIEDLIFGPSKERKSEEKTRKRDELVISCLRSLAMDAVQQANSGHPGTPMAMAPVAYSLWARVLNYDPECPHWMNRDRFVLSMGHASMLLYGLLHVAGVKEVTQDGLLTGKMAVALEDIKSFRQFGSKCPGHPEVGETGVEMTTGPLGQGVATSVGMAIASKWLASNFNKPDLPLFGFDVFALAGDGCMQEGVSGEAASLAGHLKLNNLCWIWDNNQITIEGNTAWAISEDIATRFVAYGWNVLRVGDANDVEALTRAFLSFRREQDRPTLIVVDSHIAWGAPTMQDSFHAHGTPLGEKEVAATKHIYNWPDEKFLVPEEVVGHFRQQMLERGGAKRQHWEQMLATYRVQYPQEGALLQAMLDGQLPQDWDRFCQAFPADAKGLATRQSSSACLNSVAKGLPWLIGGSADLASSCLTTLTKEADFLPPASRWGHFGGRNLHFGIREHAMGSIMNGLALCKLRPFGSTFLVFSDYMRPPIRMAALMEVPSVFVFTHDSIGVGEDGPTHQPVEQLCSLRSIPGLFVFRPCDANECLEMWKAVVPMKDPVAVVLSRQALPTLDREKFASASGLHRGGYVLADSEGMPNLILMATGSEVHLMLQAHEVLAGRGIKVRSVSMPCMELFKTQPQDYIDSVLPRACRARVSLEAGRSDSWGALIGLDGEHVGMISFGASGPGKRVQEEYGFTVDAVVMAAARVMRGTPQEMSSRAQSLLSWKKRRLSSYHRLPSL
;
A
#
# COMPACT_ATOMS: atom_id res chain seq x y z
N MET A 1 -10.21 23.97 29.24
CA MET A 1 -8.99 23.21 29.64
C MET A 1 -7.83 23.63 28.76
N GLY A 2 -7.16 24.72 29.14
CA GLY A 2 -6.05 25.27 28.37
C GLY A 2 -5.46 26.45 29.14
N THR A 3 -4.68 26.13 30.19
CA THR A 3 -3.82 27.08 30.96
C THR A 3 -3.00 26.43 32.09
N TRP A 4 -2.88 25.09 32.18
CA TRP A 4 -2.13 24.43 33.26
C TRP A 4 -0.79 23.78 32.85
N THR A 5 -0.49 23.66 31.56
CA THR A 5 0.74 22.99 31.09
C THR A 5 1.95 23.92 30.93
N ALA A 6 1.75 25.23 30.84
CA ALA A 6 2.84 26.20 30.64
C ALA A 6 3.59 26.58 31.94
N HIS A 7 2.95 26.45 33.10
CA HIS A 7 3.53 26.92 34.37
C HIS A 7 4.50 25.91 35.03
N PHE A 8 4.48 24.64 34.60
CA PHE A 8 5.31 23.55 35.14
C PHE A 8 6.69 23.47 34.47
N ILE A 9 6.79 23.79 33.18
CA ILE A 9 8.06 23.75 32.42
C ILE A 9 8.99 24.91 32.81
N GLN A 10 8.44 26.06 33.20
CA GLN A 10 9.24 27.23 33.61
C GLN A 10 9.94 27.03 34.97
N ARG A 11 9.32 26.30 35.91
CA ARG A 11 9.93 25.98 37.22
C ARG A 11 11.13 25.03 37.13
N ILE A 12 11.18 24.16 36.12
CA ILE A 12 12.29 23.22 35.90
C ILE A 12 13.51 23.92 35.26
N LEU A 13 13.28 24.95 34.43
CA LEU A 13 14.35 25.73 33.82
C LEU A 13 14.98 26.74 34.80
N ASP A 14 14.21 27.26 35.76
CA ASP A 14 14.71 28.20 36.79
C ASP A 14 15.51 27.52 37.92
N ALA A 15 15.36 26.20 38.12
CA ALA A 15 16.16 25.43 39.07
C ALA A 15 17.59 25.14 38.55
N ARG A 16 17.80 25.12 37.22
CA ARG A 16 19.14 24.91 36.61
C ARG A 16 20.00 26.18 36.53
N ARG A 17 19.46 27.37 36.82
CA ARG A 17 20.21 28.64 36.81
C ARG A 17 20.75 29.09 38.18
N ARG A 18 20.51 28.33 39.26
CA ARG A 18 20.91 28.74 40.64
C ARG A 18 22.15 28.07 41.23
N ASN A 19 22.86 27.19 40.50
CA ASN A 19 24.10 26.54 40.98
C ASN A 19 25.33 26.89 40.12
N GLY A 20 25.52 28.17 39.84
CA GLY A 20 26.71 28.66 39.13
C GLY A 20 27.16 30.02 39.61
N ALA A 21 27.81 30.10 40.77
CA ALA A 21 28.64 31.24 41.18
C ALA A 21 29.55 30.92 42.39
N GLY A 22 30.85 31.22 42.24
CA GLY A 22 31.88 31.33 43.29
C GLY A 22 32.95 30.23 43.23
N ASN A 23 34.26 30.45 43.09
CA ASN A 23 35.07 31.66 43.21
C ASN A 23 36.43 31.47 42.47
N ALA A 24 37.07 32.59 42.13
CA ALA A 24 38.20 32.73 41.21
C ALA A 24 39.59 32.91 41.89
N LYS A 25 40.64 32.92 41.03
CA LYS A 25 42.04 33.45 41.17
C LYS A 25 43.07 32.45 41.72
N THR A 26 44.31 32.28 41.22
CA THR A 26 45.26 33.15 40.47
C THR A 26 46.44 32.31 39.92
N LEU A 27 47.05 32.73 38.79
CA LEU A 27 48.38 32.31 38.24
C LEU A 27 49.54 32.87 39.12
N PRO A 28 50.79 32.34 39.11
CA PRO A 28 51.71 32.50 37.97
C PRO A 28 52.81 31.43 37.72
N SER A 29 53.49 31.67 36.59
CA SER A 29 54.67 31.13 35.89
C SER A 29 55.93 30.65 36.63
N VAL A 30 56.73 29.83 35.91
CA VAL A 30 58.20 29.90 35.66
C VAL A 30 58.89 28.52 35.70
N THR A 31 59.85 28.42 34.80
CA THR A 31 60.71 27.36 34.29
C THR A 31 61.72 26.69 35.23
N GLN A 32 62.23 25.54 34.74
CA GLN A 32 63.60 25.00 34.81
C GLN A 32 64.01 23.95 35.88
N THR A 33 64.53 22.85 35.32
CA THR A 33 65.68 22.01 35.71
C THR A 33 65.63 21.15 36.98
N GLY A 34 65.82 19.84 36.80
CA GLY A 34 66.16 18.90 37.88
C GLY A 34 66.10 17.45 37.41
N ALA A 35 67.24 16.89 37.04
CA ALA A 35 67.39 15.58 36.39
C ALA A 35 67.28 14.36 37.33
N ASN A 36 66.74 13.27 36.76
CA ASN A 36 67.11 11.84 36.89
C ASN A 36 66.80 11.05 38.18
N PRO A 37 66.78 9.70 38.13
CA PRO A 37 66.27 8.80 37.07
C PRO A 37 65.49 7.59 37.64
N GLY A 38 64.46 7.11 36.94
CA GLY A 38 63.91 5.77 37.24
C GLY A 38 62.49 5.55 36.75
N THR A 39 62.35 5.14 35.49
CA THR A 39 61.69 3.90 35.01
C THR A 39 61.33 4.06 33.54
N ARG A 40 61.80 3.10 32.75
CA ARG A 40 61.67 3.00 31.30
C ARG A 40 60.20 2.85 30.88
N GLY A 41 59.76 3.77 30.01
CA GLY A 41 59.12 3.46 28.73
C GLY A 41 57.75 2.78 28.73
N GLU A 42 56.68 3.59 28.82
CA GLU A 42 55.35 3.25 28.28
C GLU A 42 54.76 4.48 27.59
N SER A 43 55.16 4.72 26.34
CA SER A 43 54.46 5.63 25.44
C SER A 43 54.90 5.37 24.00
N LYS A 44 54.52 4.19 23.45
CA LYS A 44 54.50 3.91 22.00
C LYS A 44 53.81 2.59 21.60
N GLU A 45 52.80 2.12 22.35
CA GLU A 45 52.08 0.86 22.02
C GLU A 45 50.56 0.98 21.85
N THR A 46 49.97 2.16 21.92
CA THR A 46 48.51 2.33 21.72
C THR A 46 48.09 2.68 20.29
N GLU A 47 49.01 2.98 19.38
CA GLU A 47 48.71 3.21 17.94
C GLU A 47 49.12 2.04 17.03
N HIS A 48 49.66 0.94 17.59
CA HIS A 48 49.97 -0.29 16.83
C HIS A 48 48.95 -1.43 17.08
N GLY A 49 48.00 -1.26 18.00
CA GLY A 49 46.94 -2.24 18.30
C GLY A 49 45.71 -2.15 17.37
N GLU A 50 45.38 -0.97 16.85
CA GLU A 50 44.20 -0.77 16.00
C GLU A 50 44.43 -1.11 14.52
N ALA A 51 45.69 -1.24 14.09
CA ALA A 51 46.05 -1.62 12.71
C ALA A 51 46.16 -3.15 12.49
N MET A 52 46.01 -3.99 13.53
CA MET A 52 46.19 -5.45 13.41
C MET A 52 44.90 -6.25 13.16
N HIS A 53 43.72 -5.61 13.12
CA HIS A 53 42.43 -6.28 12.94
C HIS A 53 41.92 -6.39 11.50
N ARG A 54 42.75 -6.06 10.50
CA ARG A 54 42.47 -6.31 9.07
C ARG A 54 43.60 -7.08 8.36
N ARG A 55 44.23 -8.03 9.05
CA ARG A 55 44.93 -9.12 8.34
C ARG A 55 43.88 -10.15 7.98
N GLU A 56 43.61 -10.30 6.67
CA GLU A 56 43.00 -11.50 6.13
C GLU A 56 43.64 -12.72 6.83
N LEU A 57 42.83 -13.62 7.38
CA LEU A 57 43.30 -14.96 7.74
C LEU A 57 44.04 -15.48 6.51
N GLY A 58 45.38 -15.56 6.59
CA GLY A 58 46.21 -15.97 5.45
C GLY A 58 45.68 -17.26 4.84
N THR A 59 46.00 -17.53 3.58
CA THR A 59 45.37 -18.55 2.73
C THR A 59 45.23 -19.96 3.35
N ASN A 60 45.94 -20.29 4.43
CA ASN A 60 45.71 -21.45 5.31
C ASN A 60 45.88 -21.11 6.81
N PRO A 61 44.81 -20.76 7.56
CA PRO A 61 44.91 -20.52 9.01
C PRO A 61 45.13 -21.81 9.81
N THR A 62 46.05 -21.79 10.79
CA THR A 62 46.34 -22.97 11.63
C THR A 62 45.22 -23.24 12.66
N PRO A 63 45.08 -24.48 13.19
CA PRO A 63 44.08 -24.78 14.22
C PRO A 63 44.20 -23.87 15.45
N LYS A 64 45.43 -23.53 15.85
CA LYS A 64 45.71 -22.64 16.99
C LYS A 64 45.22 -21.21 16.73
N THR A 65 45.34 -20.72 15.50
CA THR A 65 44.87 -19.39 15.09
C THR A 65 43.35 -19.31 15.19
N LEU A 66 42.63 -20.27 14.62
CA LEU A 66 41.17 -20.29 14.64
C LEU A 66 40.60 -20.54 16.05
N GLN A 67 41.28 -21.36 16.86
CA GLN A 67 40.94 -21.54 18.27
C GLN A 67 41.12 -20.24 19.07
N SER A 68 42.14 -19.42 18.74
CA SER A 68 42.34 -18.11 19.37
C SER A 68 41.23 -17.13 19.02
N VAL A 69 40.77 -17.12 17.76
CA VAL A 69 39.60 -16.33 17.32
C VAL A 69 38.33 -16.77 18.06
N GLY A 70 38.10 -18.09 18.19
CA GLY A 70 36.97 -18.62 18.97
C GLY A 70 37.03 -18.27 20.47
N ARG A 71 38.23 -18.22 21.06
CA ARG A 71 38.42 -17.75 22.45
C ARG A 71 38.18 -16.24 22.58
N MET A 72 38.59 -15.44 21.60
CA MET A 72 38.26 -14.02 21.56
C MET A 72 36.76 -13.80 21.48
N ALA A 73 36.04 -14.58 20.66
CA ALA A 73 34.57 -14.55 20.61
C ALA A 73 33.96 -14.82 22.00
N ALA A 74 34.45 -15.83 22.72
CA ALA A 74 33.98 -16.15 24.07
C ALA A 74 34.26 -15.01 25.08
N MET A 75 35.44 -14.39 25.03
CA MET A 75 35.80 -13.26 25.91
C MET A 75 34.97 -12.00 25.62
N ARG A 76 34.75 -11.69 24.34
CA ARG A 76 33.87 -10.57 23.91
C ARG A 76 32.44 -10.82 24.35
N ASN A 77 31.95 -12.07 24.25
CA ASN A 77 30.63 -12.44 24.73
C ASN A 77 30.49 -12.27 26.26
N GLN A 78 31.50 -12.70 27.03
CA GLN A 78 31.53 -12.53 28.49
C GLN A 78 31.62 -11.06 28.92
N SER A 79 32.22 -10.20 28.09
CA SER A 79 32.37 -8.77 28.34
C SER A 79 31.18 -7.93 27.82
N GLY A 80 30.10 -8.56 27.38
CA GLY A 80 28.89 -7.89 26.86
C GLY A 80 29.02 -7.34 25.42
N GLN A 81 30.09 -7.67 24.71
CA GLN A 81 30.36 -7.23 23.33
C GLN A 81 29.84 -8.26 22.33
N HIS A 82 28.52 -8.41 22.34
CA HIS A 82 27.80 -9.49 21.69
C HIS A 82 27.96 -9.50 20.15
N TYR A 83 27.89 -8.33 19.50
CA TYR A 83 28.05 -8.22 18.04
C TYR A 83 29.43 -8.68 17.56
N GLU A 84 30.50 -8.21 18.19
CA GLU A 84 31.87 -8.65 17.88
C GLU A 84 32.06 -10.15 18.16
N ALA A 85 31.42 -10.67 19.21
CA ALA A 85 31.48 -12.09 19.53
C ALA A 85 30.86 -12.97 18.42
N VAL A 86 29.74 -12.56 17.81
CA VAL A 86 29.12 -13.32 16.71
C VAL A 86 30.01 -13.31 15.48
N LEU A 87 30.54 -12.15 15.09
CA LEU A 87 31.41 -12.04 13.92
C LEU A 87 32.66 -12.93 14.07
N LEU A 88 33.33 -12.85 15.23
CA LEU A 88 34.50 -13.67 15.53
C LEU A 88 34.16 -15.17 15.59
N ALA A 89 33.00 -15.54 16.14
CA ALA A 89 32.57 -16.94 16.19
C ALA A 89 32.22 -17.50 14.80
N GLN A 90 31.56 -16.70 13.96
CA GLN A 90 31.26 -17.06 12.57
C GLN A 90 32.55 -17.20 11.74
N GLU A 91 33.48 -16.27 11.90
CA GLU A 91 34.79 -16.32 11.24
C GLU A 91 35.59 -17.55 11.66
N ALA A 92 35.62 -17.86 12.96
CA ALA A 92 36.29 -19.06 13.48
C ALA A 92 35.67 -20.36 12.92
N PHE A 93 34.33 -20.42 12.81
CA PHE A 93 33.62 -21.58 12.26
C PHE A 93 33.86 -21.75 10.77
N LEU A 94 33.67 -20.69 9.98
CA LEU A 94 33.89 -20.70 8.53
C LEU A 94 35.34 -21.02 8.17
N GLY A 95 36.29 -20.42 8.90
CA GLY A 95 37.71 -20.70 8.74
C GLY A 95 38.08 -22.14 9.08
N SER A 96 37.54 -22.69 10.18
CA SER A 96 37.78 -24.09 10.56
C SER A 96 37.17 -25.08 9.56
N ARG A 97 35.95 -24.80 9.08
CA ARG A 97 35.28 -25.60 8.06
C ARG A 97 36.08 -25.63 6.75
N LYS A 98 36.60 -24.48 6.32
CA LYS A 98 37.43 -24.37 5.12
C LYS A 98 38.78 -25.09 5.26
N ALA A 99 39.43 -24.95 6.41
CA ALA A 99 40.78 -25.48 6.62
C ALA A 99 40.82 -26.98 6.95
N PHE A 100 39.81 -27.51 7.66
CA PHE A 100 39.84 -28.88 8.22
C PHE A 100 38.65 -29.75 7.78
N GLY A 101 37.68 -29.18 7.07
CA GLY A 101 36.45 -29.87 6.67
C GLY A 101 35.36 -29.84 7.75
N GLU A 102 34.14 -30.18 7.33
CA GLU A 102 32.91 -30.04 8.13
C GLU A 102 32.89 -30.94 9.38
N GLN A 103 33.51 -32.11 9.31
CA GLN A 103 33.50 -33.10 10.39
C GLN A 103 34.74 -33.05 11.29
N ALA A 104 35.66 -32.09 11.09
CA ALA A 104 36.85 -32.00 11.94
C ALA A 104 36.46 -31.60 13.39
N PRO A 105 37.11 -32.18 14.42
CA PRO A 105 36.81 -31.85 15.82
C PRO A 105 36.79 -30.33 16.09
N HIS A 106 37.78 -29.61 15.57
CA HIS A 106 37.90 -28.15 15.71
C HIS A 106 36.76 -27.37 15.01
N THR A 107 36.24 -27.87 13.88
CA THR A 107 35.09 -27.26 13.18
C THR A 107 33.81 -27.44 14.01
N LEU A 108 33.63 -28.61 14.62
CA LEU A 108 32.47 -28.91 15.46
C LEU A 108 32.53 -28.18 16.81
N ASP A 109 33.74 -27.95 17.35
CA ASP A 109 33.97 -27.08 18.51
C ASP A 109 33.60 -25.62 18.17
N ALA A 110 34.05 -25.12 17.01
CA ALA A 110 33.72 -23.77 16.56
C ALA A 110 32.21 -23.60 16.33
N LEU A 111 31.52 -24.61 15.79
CA LEU A 111 30.06 -24.61 15.63
C LEU A 111 29.33 -24.59 16.99
N SER A 112 29.80 -25.38 17.96
CA SER A 112 29.24 -25.40 19.32
C SER A 112 29.47 -24.07 20.04
N ASN A 113 30.62 -23.43 19.82
CA ASN A 113 30.91 -22.10 20.37
C ASN A 113 30.02 -21.03 19.73
N LEU A 114 29.79 -21.07 18.42
CA LEU A 114 28.85 -20.18 17.72
C LEU A 114 27.43 -20.32 18.29
N GLY A 115 26.96 -21.56 18.48
CA GLY A 115 25.66 -21.81 19.13
C GLY A 115 25.59 -21.25 20.55
N SER A 116 26.70 -21.31 21.30
CA SER A 116 26.78 -20.74 22.67
C SER A 116 26.74 -19.22 22.67
N VAL A 117 27.33 -18.57 21.66
CA VAL A 117 27.28 -17.11 21.48
C VAL A 117 25.86 -16.67 21.12
N TRP A 118 25.20 -17.34 20.17
CA TRP A 118 23.80 -17.06 19.83
C TRP A 118 22.86 -17.24 21.02
N LYS A 119 23.04 -18.34 21.77
CA LYS A 119 22.23 -18.60 22.96
C LYS A 119 22.37 -17.49 24.01
N ALA A 120 23.59 -16.99 24.21
CA ALA A 120 23.85 -15.91 25.17
C ALA A 120 23.21 -14.57 24.77
N GLN A 121 22.83 -14.40 23.50
CA GLN A 121 22.12 -13.22 22.98
C GLN A 121 20.60 -13.34 23.03
N GLY A 122 20.05 -14.49 23.43
CA GLY A 122 18.61 -14.75 23.35
C GLY A 122 18.16 -15.33 22.01
N GLU A 123 19.06 -15.50 21.05
CA GLU A 123 18.77 -16.09 19.72
C GLU A 123 18.74 -17.63 19.80
N HIS A 124 17.73 -18.15 20.49
CA HIS A 124 17.64 -19.57 20.84
C HIS A 124 17.39 -20.49 19.63
N GLU A 125 16.74 -20.00 18.57
CA GLU A 125 16.53 -20.77 17.33
C GLU A 125 17.84 -20.99 16.56
N GLU A 126 18.66 -19.94 16.42
CA GLU A 126 19.97 -20.05 15.76
C GLU A 126 20.94 -20.91 16.60
N ALA A 127 20.86 -20.80 17.93
CA ALA A 127 21.59 -21.69 18.83
C ALA A 127 21.18 -23.17 18.66
N GLU A 128 19.88 -23.45 18.56
CA GLU A 128 19.37 -24.81 18.32
C GLU A 128 19.95 -25.38 17.02
N LYS A 129 19.92 -24.60 15.92
CA LYS A 129 20.47 -25.03 14.62
C LYS A 129 21.94 -25.41 14.73
N CYS A 130 22.75 -24.56 15.38
CA CYS A 130 24.17 -24.86 15.61
C CYS A 130 24.38 -26.14 16.45
N PHE A 131 23.68 -26.27 17.59
CA PHE A 131 23.86 -27.42 18.47
C PHE A 131 23.32 -28.72 17.89
N ARG A 132 22.19 -28.67 17.17
CA ARG A 132 21.62 -29.82 16.46
C ARG A 132 22.55 -30.29 15.35
N GLY A 133 23.15 -29.36 14.62
CA GLY A 133 24.18 -29.65 13.62
C GLY A 133 25.42 -30.31 14.22
N ALA A 134 25.99 -29.71 15.28
CA ALA A 134 27.15 -30.27 15.97
C ALA A 134 26.86 -31.64 16.58
N PHE A 135 25.70 -31.83 17.20
CA PHE A 135 25.27 -33.12 17.77
C PHE A 135 25.17 -34.19 16.70
N LYS A 136 24.47 -33.93 15.59
CA LYS A 136 24.30 -34.88 14.50
C LYS A 136 25.65 -35.32 13.92
N LEU A 137 26.51 -34.36 13.59
CA LEU A 137 27.82 -34.64 13.01
C LEU A 137 28.76 -35.40 13.98
N ARG A 138 28.73 -35.08 15.30
CA ARG A 138 29.50 -35.83 16.31
C ARG A 138 28.94 -37.21 16.57
N HIS A 139 27.61 -37.35 16.60
CA HIS A 139 26.94 -38.63 16.74
C HIS A 139 27.33 -39.57 15.60
N ASP A 140 27.26 -39.09 14.36
CA ASP A 140 27.56 -39.89 13.17
C ASP A 140 29.04 -40.33 13.13
N LYS A 141 29.97 -39.46 13.59
CA LYS A 141 31.42 -39.70 13.50
C LYS A 141 32.04 -40.41 14.71
N LEU A 142 31.67 -40.00 15.92
CA LEU A 142 32.27 -40.46 17.18
C LEU A 142 31.38 -41.48 17.91
N GLY A 143 30.12 -41.60 17.47
CA GLY A 143 29.13 -42.46 18.09
C GLY A 143 28.36 -41.80 19.24
N PRO A 144 27.26 -42.45 19.68
CA PRO A 144 26.29 -41.91 20.64
C PRO A 144 26.81 -41.73 22.08
N ASN A 145 27.91 -42.41 22.45
CA ASN A 145 28.44 -42.47 23.81
C ASN A 145 29.74 -41.68 24.00
N HIS A 146 30.26 -41.04 22.94
CA HIS A 146 31.49 -40.27 23.04
C HIS A 146 31.26 -39.01 23.91
N PRO A 147 32.21 -38.62 24.78
CA PRO A 147 32.07 -37.45 25.66
C PRO A 147 31.65 -36.17 24.92
N ASP A 148 32.24 -35.89 23.75
CA ASP A 148 31.90 -34.71 22.93
C ASP A 148 30.49 -34.75 22.31
N THR A 149 30.01 -35.95 21.94
CA THR A 149 28.63 -36.16 21.47
C THR A 149 27.64 -35.88 22.60
N LEU A 150 27.94 -36.37 23.81
CA LEU A 150 27.12 -36.14 25.00
C LEU A 150 27.17 -34.67 25.45
N THR A 151 28.29 -33.97 25.24
CA THR A 151 28.38 -32.52 25.46
C THR A 151 27.46 -31.76 24.50
N SER A 152 27.47 -32.09 23.21
CA SER A 152 26.57 -31.46 22.22
C SER A 152 25.10 -31.79 22.47
N LEU A 153 24.79 -33.01 22.95
CA LEU A 153 23.43 -33.41 23.36
C LEU A 153 22.91 -32.54 24.52
N ASN A 154 23.76 -32.29 25.53
CA ASN A 154 23.43 -31.38 26.64
C ASN A 154 23.19 -29.94 26.16
N ASN A 155 24.02 -29.44 25.23
CA ASN A 155 23.87 -28.08 24.70
C ASN A 155 22.57 -27.94 23.88
N LEU A 156 22.23 -28.95 23.07
CA LEU A 156 20.97 -29.01 22.34
C LEU A 156 19.76 -29.06 23.28
N ALA A 157 19.79 -29.94 24.29
CA ALA A 157 18.76 -30.00 25.32
C ALA A 157 18.55 -28.62 25.97
N SER A 158 19.65 -27.93 26.26
CA SER A 158 19.62 -26.61 26.86
C SER A 158 19.05 -25.52 25.95
N ALA A 159 19.29 -25.57 24.64
CA ALA A 159 18.69 -24.62 23.70
C ALA A 159 17.18 -24.88 23.51
N LEU A 160 16.78 -26.15 23.45
CA LEU A 160 15.37 -26.55 23.38
C LEU A 160 14.58 -26.12 24.62
N ASP A 161 15.20 -26.21 25.80
CA ASP A 161 14.62 -25.72 27.06
C ASP A 161 14.36 -24.20 26.98
N SER A 162 15.31 -23.44 26.43
CA SER A 162 15.17 -21.98 26.25
C SER A 162 14.13 -21.59 25.19
N LEU A 163 13.79 -22.49 24.27
CA LEU A 163 12.71 -22.33 23.28
C LEU A 163 11.32 -22.74 23.81
N GLY A 164 11.20 -23.13 25.09
CA GLY A 164 9.94 -23.62 25.66
C GLY A 164 9.57 -25.04 25.24
N ARG A 165 10.48 -25.80 24.60
CA ARG A 165 10.27 -27.22 24.21
C ARG A 165 10.64 -28.17 25.36
N ALA A 166 10.06 -27.91 26.53
CA ALA A 166 10.37 -28.58 27.81
C ALA A 166 10.42 -30.12 27.72
N ALA A 167 9.37 -30.74 27.18
CA ALA A 167 9.27 -32.21 27.10
C ALA A 167 10.35 -32.86 26.23
N GLU A 168 10.88 -32.15 25.23
CA GLU A 168 11.99 -32.63 24.42
C GLU A 168 13.32 -32.44 25.13
N ALA A 169 13.54 -31.25 25.73
CA ALA A 169 14.73 -30.96 26.51
C ALA A 169 14.92 -31.94 27.67
N GLY A 170 13.86 -32.23 28.43
CA GLY A 170 13.91 -33.17 29.56
C GLY A 170 14.32 -34.59 29.15
N ARG A 171 13.84 -35.07 27.99
CA ARG A 171 14.24 -36.39 27.46
C ARG A 171 15.73 -36.42 27.13
N LEU A 172 16.24 -35.39 26.46
CA LEU A 172 17.65 -35.32 26.06
C LEU A 172 18.60 -35.15 27.27
N TYR A 173 18.19 -34.37 28.29
CA TYR A 173 18.95 -34.25 29.53
C TYR A 173 19.04 -35.58 30.28
N GLN A 174 17.93 -36.31 30.38
CA GLN A 174 17.89 -37.62 31.01
C GLN A 174 18.74 -38.63 30.23
N GLU A 175 18.61 -38.67 28.90
CA GLU A 175 19.40 -39.53 28.02
C GLU A 175 20.91 -39.26 28.17
N CYS A 176 21.32 -37.99 28.20
CA CYS A 176 22.72 -37.62 28.41
C CYS A 176 23.25 -38.07 29.78
N LEU A 177 22.47 -37.86 30.84
CA LEU A 177 22.84 -38.29 32.19
C LEU A 177 22.99 -39.81 32.30
N GLU A 178 22.01 -40.57 31.80
CA GLU A 178 22.04 -42.04 31.83
C GLU A 178 23.26 -42.58 31.05
N ARG A 179 23.54 -42.03 29.86
CA ARG A 179 24.71 -42.42 29.07
C ARG A 179 26.03 -42.10 29.75
N ARG A 180 26.16 -40.93 30.39
CA ARG A 180 27.37 -40.57 31.16
C ARG A 180 27.53 -41.41 32.43
N CYS A 181 26.44 -41.71 33.13
CA CYS A 181 26.46 -42.62 34.28
C CYS A 181 26.96 -44.01 33.88
N ASN A 182 26.47 -44.55 32.77
CA ASN A 182 26.85 -45.88 32.28
C ASN A 182 28.30 -45.94 31.75
N THR A 183 28.84 -44.83 31.24
CA THR A 183 30.19 -44.80 30.63
C THR A 183 31.29 -44.37 31.60
N LEU A 184 31.04 -43.36 32.44
CA LEU A 184 32.05 -42.72 33.29
C LEU A 184 31.82 -42.97 34.80
N GLY A 185 30.65 -43.50 35.16
CA GLY A 185 30.22 -43.68 36.54
C GLY A 185 29.55 -42.42 37.13
N SER A 186 28.79 -42.61 38.20
CA SER A 186 27.96 -41.58 38.85
C SER A 186 28.77 -40.46 39.53
N SER A 187 30.03 -40.71 39.85
CA SER A 187 30.91 -39.74 40.53
C SER A 187 31.87 -39.01 39.59
N HIS A 188 31.80 -39.22 38.27
CA HIS A 188 32.68 -38.50 37.35
C HIS A 188 32.26 -37.03 37.22
N PRO A 189 33.20 -36.05 37.16
CA PRO A 189 32.90 -34.63 37.01
C PRO A 189 31.85 -34.30 35.94
N ASP A 190 31.99 -34.87 34.74
CA ASP A 190 31.05 -34.66 33.65
C ASP A 190 29.65 -35.24 33.94
N THR A 191 29.58 -36.39 34.61
CA THR A 191 28.30 -36.98 35.03
C THR A 191 27.63 -36.10 36.06
N LEU A 192 28.39 -35.52 36.99
CA LEU A 192 27.89 -34.55 37.97
C LEU A 192 27.42 -33.25 37.31
N THR A 193 28.05 -32.83 36.21
CA THR A 193 27.60 -31.68 35.41
C THR A 193 26.28 -31.97 34.68
N SER A 194 26.13 -33.13 34.03
CA SER A 194 24.84 -33.54 33.46
C SER A 194 23.75 -33.69 34.52
N ALA A 195 24.08 -34.25 35.69
CA ALA A 195 23.15 -34.37 36.81
C ALA A 195 22.73 -33.00 37.33
N GLY A 196 23.66 -32.04 37.42
CA GLY A 196 23.36 -30.66 37.79
C GLY A 196 22.45 -29.95 36.79
N ASN A 197 22.64 -30.16 35.49
CA ASN A 197 21.79 -29.58 34.45
C ASN A 197 20.38 -30.19 34.46
N MET A 198 20.26 -31.52 34.64
CA MET A 198 18.98 -32.18 34.80
C MET A 198 18.25 -31.74 36.08
N ALA A 199 18.98 -31.53 37.17
CA ALA A 199 18.42 -31.01 38.41
C ALA A 199 17.89 -29.59 38.24
N LEU A 200 18.59 -28.74 37.47
CA LEU A 200 18.13 -27.39 37.14
C LEU A 200 16.87 -27.43 36.28
N TYR A 201 16.82 -28.29 35.26
CA TYR A 201 15.61 -28.51 34.44
C TYR A 201 14.42 -28.96 35.29
N LEU A 202 14.60 -29.95 36.17
CA LEU A 202 13.55 -30.43 37.07
C LEU A 202 13.05 -29.34 38.02
N ARG A 203 13.94 -28.48 38.50
CA ARG A 203 13.60 -27.33 39.35
C ARG A 203 12.75 -26.31 38.60
N THR A 204 13.17 -25.88 37.40
CA THR A 204 12.46 -24.86 36.60
C THR A 204 11.10 -25.35 36.12
N HIS A 205 10.91 -26.68 36.02
CA HIS A 205 9.67 -27.32 35.54
C HIS A 205 8.83 -27.93 36.66
N GLY A 206 8.92 -27.37 37.88
CA GLY A 206 7.98 -27.68 38.96
C GLY A 206 8.15 -29.04 39.64
N GLN A 207 9.35 -29.63 39.60
CA GLN A 207 9.67 -30.90 40.30
C GLN A 207 10.78 -30.72 41.35
N PRO A 208 10.60 -29.85 42.37
CA PRO A 208 11.65 -29.47 43.33
C PRO A 208 12.12 -30.64 44.20
N ALA A 209 11.25 -31.60 44.52
CA ALA A 209 11.62 -32.79 45.30
C ALA A 209 12.64 -33.68 44.56
N LYS A 210 12.45 -33.93 43.26
CA LYS A 210 13.40 -34.69 42.44
C LYS A 210 14.67 -33.90 42.16
N ALA A 211 14.54 -32.60 41.92
CA ALA A 211 15.69 -31.70 41.76
C ALA A 211 16.59 -31.71 43.01
N ARG A 212 15.98 -31.74 44.20
CA ARG A 212 16.69 -31.77 45.49
C ARG A 212 17.57 -33.01 45.62
N GLU A 213 17.02 -34.20 45.40
CA GLU A 213 17.78 -35.45 45.49
C GLU A 213 19.01 -35.41 44.59
N LEU A 214 18.84 -34.91 43.36
CA LEU A 214 19.90 -34.85 42.37
C LEU A 214 20.93 -33.77 42.70
N PHE A 215 20.52 -32.57 43.13
CA PHE A 215 21.45 -31.51 43.57
C PHE A 215 22.25 -31.92 44.82
N GLU A 216 21.63 -32.61 45.78
CA GLU A 216 22.34 -33.12 46.97
C GLU A 216 23.40 -34.15 46.60
N GLN A 217 23.09 -35.08 45.69
CA GLN A 217 24.06 -36.02 45.14
C GLN A 217 25.22 -35.30 44.44
N VAL A 218 24.91 -34.29 43.62
CA VAL A 218 25.92 -33.47 42.93
C VAL A 218 26.82 -32.73 43.92
N LEU A 219 26.26 -32.14 44.98
CA LEU A 219 27.02 -31.43 46.00
C LEU A 219 27.95 -32.38 46.78
N VAL A 220 27.45 -33.55 47.18
CA VAL A 220 28.26 -34.56 47.87
C VAL A 220 29.41 -35.04 46.97
N GLY A 221 29.11 -35.33 45.70
CA GLY A 221 30.12 -35.73 44.71
C GLY A 221 31.20 -34.66 44.52
N ARG A 222 30.80 -33.40 44.27
CA ARG A 222 31.74 -32.28 44.06
C ARG A 222 32.55 -31.95 45.32
N ARG A 223 31.96 -32.05 46.52
CA ARG A 223 32.70 -31.91 47.79
C ARG A 223 33.79 -32.96 47.93
N LYS A 224 33.50 -34.21 47.55
CA LYS A 224 34.46 -35.31 47.63
C LYS A 224 35.60 -35.16 46.62
N ILE A 225 35.31 -34.69 45.41
CA ILE A 225 36.29 -34.61 44.31
C ILE A 225 37.11 -33.33 44.37
N PHE A 226 36.44 -32.18 44.53
CA PHE A 226 37.07 -30.87 44.41
C PHE A 226 37.25 -30.13 45.75
N GLY A 227 36.64 -30.64 46.82
CA GLY A 227 36.62 -29.97 48.11
C GLY A 227 35.59 -28.82 48.18
N VAL A 228 35.39 -28.30 49.39
CA VAL A 228 34.39 -27.25 49.70
C VAL A 228 34.71 -25.87 49.12
N ARG A 229 35.96 -25.64 48.69
CA ARG A 229 36.47 -24.34 48.22
C ARG A 229 36.43 -24.17 46.69
N HIS A 230 36.15 -25.23 45.95
CA HIS A 230 36.13 -25.18 44.49
C HIS A 230 34.88 -24.47 43.95
N MET A 231 35.04 -23.74 42.85
CA MET A 231 33.96 -22.96 42.21
C MET A 231 32.72 -23.81 41.94
N ASP A 232 32.88 -25.01 41.38
CA ASP A 232 31.76 -25.91 41.09
C ASP A 232 31.03 -26.40 42.34
N THR A 233 31.75 -26.56 43.45
CA THR A 233 31.15 -26.93 44.74
C THR A 233 30.36 -25.75 45.30
N ILE A 234 30.87 -24.53 45.18
CA ILE A 234 30.17 -23.28 45.60
C ILE A 234 28.91 -23.07 44.75
N ILE A 235 28.96 -23.27 43.44
CA ILE A 235 27.79 -23.23 42.55
C ILE A 235 26.76 -24.28 42.99
N SER A 236 27.19 -25.50 43.32
CA SER A 236 26.29 -26.54 43.81
C SER A 236 25.68 -26.21 45.18
N MET A 237 26.42 -25.55 46.09
CA MET A 237 25.86 -25.05 47.35
C MET A 237 24.74 -24.02 47.09
N ASN A 238 24.97 -23.08 46.16
CA ASN A 238 23.96 -22.09 45.77
C ASN A 238 22.71 -22.73 45.16
N ASN A 239 22.88 -23.72 44.28
CA ASN A 239 21.77 -24.42 43.65
C ASN A 239 20.99 -25.27 44.67
N CYS A 240 21.69 -25.98 45.57
CA CYS A 240 21.06 -26.71 46.68
C CYS A 240 20.27 -25.79 47.61
N ALA A 241 20.83 -24.62 47.93
CA ALA A 241 20.14 -23.64 48.77
C ALA A 241 18.89 -23.10 48.09
N SER A 242 18.96 -22.81 46.79
CA SER A 242 17.80 -22.33 46.02
C SER A 242 16.67 -23.36 46.02
N VAL A 243 16.98 -24.65 45.83
CA VAL A 243 15.96 -25.72 45.93
C VAL A 243 15.45 -25.92 47.36
N ALA A 244 16.28 -25.72 48.39
CA ALA A 244 15.80 -25.72 49.76
C ALA A 244 14.83 -24.55 50.03
N MET A 245 15.04 -23.37 49.41
CA MET A 245 14.11 -22.24 49.47
C MET A 245 12.79 -22.55 48.74
N ASP A 246 12.83 -23.12 47.53
CA ASP A 246 11.62 -23.53 46.81
C ASP A 246 10.79 -24.55 47.63
N ASN A 247 11.46 -25.50 48.29
CA ASN A 247 10.81 -26.46 49.18
C ASN A 247 10.26 -25.80 50.47
N ALA A 248 10.92 -24.78 51.00
CA ALA A 248 10.40 -24.01 52.13
C ALA A 248 9.09 -23.29 51.75
N GLU A 249 9.03 -22.72 50.54
CA GLU A 249 7.82 -22.11 49.99
C GLU A 249 6.71 -23.14 49.76
N GLU A 250 7.04 -24.35 49.27
CA GLU A 250 6.09 -25.46 49.16
C GLU A 250 5.58 -25.91 50.53
N CYS A 251 6.44 -26.00 51.55
CA CYS A 251 6.05 -26.31 52.93
C CYS A 251 5.13 -25.23 53.50
N ARG A 252 5.41 -23.95 53.22
CA ARG A 252 4.54 -22.81 53.58
C ARG A 252 3.16 -22.97 52.96
N ARG A 253 3.08 -23.28 51.66
CA ARG A 253 1.80 -23.55 50.95
C ARG A 253 1.05 -24.75 51.54
N LYS A 254 1.77 -25.80 51.95
CA LYS A 254 1.21 -27.00 52.61
C LYS A 254 0.94 -26.82 54.11
N CYS A 255 1.18 -25.63 54.66
CA CYS A 255 1.02 -25.32 56.08
C CYS A 255 1.83 -26.24 57.02
N ASP A 256 3.07 -26.59 56.64
CA ASP A 256 4.04 -27.31 57.49
C ASP A 256 5.17 -26.37 57.98
N PRO A 257 4.94 -25.62 59.08
CA PRO A 257 5.89 -24.62 59.56
C PRO A 257 7.19 -25.23 60.11
N ARG A 258 7.17 -26.51 60.53
CA ARG A 258 8.35 -27.19 61.08
C ARG A 258 9.33 -27.54 59.97
N GLU A 259 8.83 -28.15 58.90
CA GLU A 259 9.68 -28.49 57.75
C GLU A 259 10.06 -27.23 56.96
N GLU A 260 9.20 -26.21 56.88
CA GLU A 260 9.56 -24.88 56.33
C GLU A 260 10.79 -24.30 57.06
N THR A 261 10.75 -24.21 58.38
CA THR A 261 11.85 -23.66 59.19
C THR A 261 13.14 -24.47 58.98
N ARG A 262 13.02 -25.80 58.90
CA ARG A 262 14.15 -26.69 58.65
C ARG A 262 14.79 -26.45 57.29
N GLN A 263 13.98 -26.29 56.24
CA GLN A 263 14.46 -25.99 54.89
C GLN A 263 15.11 -24.61 54.81
N GLN A 264 14.53 -23.59 55.45
CA GLN A 264 15.14 -22.26 55.54
C GLN A 264 16.48 -22.27 56.28
N HIS A 265 16.60 -23.01 57.39
CA HIS A 265 17.88 -23.16 58.11
C HIS A 265 18.94 -23.85 57.25
N LYS A 266 18.54 -24.87 56.49
CA LYS A 266 19.42 -25.57 55.55
C LYS A 266 19.91 -24.66 54.43
N ALA A 267 19.00 -23.88 53.83
CA ALA A 267 19.35 -22.89 52.81
C ALA A 267 20.33 -21.84 53.35
N GLU A 268 20.09 -21.33 54.55
CA GLU A 268 20.96 -20.34 55.19
C GLU A 268 22.36 -20.88 55.46
N ALA A 269 22.47 -22.10 55.98
CA ALA A 269 23.76 -22.73 56.25
C ALA A 269 24.59 -22.89 54.96
N LEU A 270 23.96 -23.36 53.89
CA LEU A 270 24.59 -23.53 52.58
C LEU A 270 25.03 -22.19 51.97
N LEU A 271 24.19 -21.16 52.04
CA LEU A 271 24.51 -19.84 51.49
C LEU A 271 25.61 -19.12 52.29
N LYS A 272 25.60 -19.25 53.62
CA LYS A 272 26.70 -18.74 54.47
C LYS A 272 28.02 -19.43 54.14
N GLU A 273 28.01 -20.75 54.00
CA GLU A 273 29.19 -21.52 53.59
C GLU A 273 29.67 -21.09 52.20
N ALA A 274 28.76 -20.92 51.24
CA ALA A 274 29.06 -20.47 49.88
C ALA A 274 29.64 -19.05 49.82
N VAL A 275 29.09 -18.10 50.58
CA VAL A 275 29.60 -16.71 50.66
C VAL A 275 30.98 -16.69 51.30
N VAL A 276 31.21 -17.44 52.38
CA VAL A 276 32.53 -17.50 53.05
C VAL A 276 33.56 -18.17 52.15
N ALA A 277 33.23 -19.33 51.58
CA ALA A 277 34.12 -20.06 50.69
C ALA A 277 34.45 -19.21 49.45
N GLY A 278 33.44 -18.63 48.80
CA GLY A 278 33.61 -17.76 47.64
C GLY A 278 34.42 -16.50 47.93
N SER A 279 34.15 -15.83 49.06
CA SER A 279 34.91 -14.62 49.46
C SER A 279 36.39 -14.90 49.68
N ASN A 280 36.71 -16.05 50.28
CA ASN A 280 38.08 -16.43 50.59
C ASN A 280 38.86 -16.95 49.37
N TYR A 281 38.18 -17.59 48.41
CA TYR A 281 38.84 -18.30 47.30
C TYR A 281 38.70 -17.64 45.92
N LEU A 282 37.51 -17.13 45.61
CA LEU A 282 37.22 -16.48 44.33
C LEU A 282 37.34 -14.96 44.43
N GLY A 283 37.26 -14.43 45.65
CA GLY A 283 37.24 -13.01 45.96
C GLY A 283 35.83 -12.50 46.24
N THR A 284 35.76 -11.41 47.01
CA THR A 284 34.50 -10.78 47.46
C THR A 284 33.68 -10.17 46.33
N ARG A 285 34.31 -9.87 45.19
CA ARG A 285 33.65 -9.32 43.98
C ARG A 285 33.38 -10.36 42.90
N HIS A 286 33.68 -11.63 43.15
CA HIS A 286 33.46 -12.66 42.14
C HIS A 286 31.94 -12.91 41.94
N PRO A 287 31.44 -13.01 40.69
CA PRO A 287 30.00 -13.14 40.42
C PRO A 287 29.32 -14.30 41.16
N VAL A 288 29.99 -15.45 41.29
CA VAL A 288 29.47 -16.62 42.04
C VAL A 288 29.30 -16.32 43.53
N THR A 289 30.21 -15.55 44.14
CA THR A 289 30.14 -15.12 45.54
C THR A 289 29.00 -14.12 45.74
N LEU A 290 28.86 -13.17 44.81
CA LEU A 290 27.82 -12.14 44.85
C LEU A 290 26.42 -12.73 44.63
N ARG A 291 26.28 -13.75 43.77
CA ARG A 291 25.03 -14.49 43.61
C ARG A 291 24.62 -15.23 44.88
N ALA A 292 25.59 -15.83 45.60
CA ALA A 292 25.34 -16.44 46.90
C ALA A 292 24.85 -15.39 47.92
N MET A 293 25.45 -14.19 47.90
CA MET A 293 25.06 -13.07 48.75
C MET A 293 23.65 -12.54 48.42
N ASN A 294 23.31 -12.39 47.14
CA ASN A 294 21.96 -12.03 46.68
C ASN A 294 20.90 -13.02 47.17
N ASN A 295 21.17 -14.32 47.07
CA ASN A 295 20.23 -15.34 47.53
C ASN A 295 20.10 -15.36 49.07
N LEU A 296 21.21 -15.12 49.79
CA LEU A 296 21.19 -14.98 51.25
C LEU A 296 20.41 -13.74 51.71
N ALA A 297 20.50 -12.65 50.96
CA ALA A 297 19.72 -11.44 51.19
C ALA A 297 18.21 -11.71 51.03
N GLY A 298 17.82 -12.48 50.01
CA GLY A 298 16.44 -12.91 49.80
C GLY A 298 15.90 -13.74 50.96
N LEU A 299 16.69 -14.68 51.47
CA LEU A 299 16.30 -15.45 52.64
C LEU A 299 16.13 -14.59 53.90
N HIS A 300 16.96 -13.54 54.07
CA HIS A 300 16.78 -12.58 55.17
C HIS A 300 15.52 -11.72 54.99
N LYS A 301 15.19 -11.32 53.76
CA LYS A 301 13.93 -10.64 53.43
C LYS A 301 12.72 -11.51 53.81
N ASP A 302 12.72 -12.78 53.42
CA ASP A 302 11.61 -13.71 53.70
C ASP A 302 11.36 -13.96 55.19
N ARG A 303 12.37 -13.71 56.04
CA ARG A 303 12.28 -13.78 57.50
C ARG A 303 11.96 -12.44 58.17
N GLY A 304 11.64 -11.41 57.39
CA GLY A 304 11.36 -10.06 57.88
C GLY A 304 12.59 -9.28 58.35
N GLN A 305 13.81 -9.74 58.07
CA GLN A 305 15.05 -9.04 58.43
C GLN A 305 15.43 -8.03 57.34
N LEU A 306 14.53 -7.07 57.09
CA LEU A 306 14.58 -6.17 55.92
C LEU A 306 15.84 -5.30 55.86
N ASP A 307 16.28 -4.70 56.97
CA ASP A 307 17.51 -3.88 57.01
C ASP A 307 18.77 -4.68 56.64
N LYS A 308 18.83 -5.92 57.12
CA LYS A 308 19.94 -6.82 56.83
C LYS A 308 19.93 -7.28 55.38
N ALA A 309 18.74 -7.51 54.83
CA ALA A 309 18.56 -7.84 53.41
C ALA A 309 18.97 -6.66 52.52
N LYS A 310 18.54 -5.43 52.84
CA LYS A 310 18.89 -4.20 52.12
C LYS A 310 20.40 -4.04 52.00
N LEU A 311 21.12 -4.08 53.13
CA LEU A 311 22.58 -3.93 53.14
C LEU A 311 23.30 -5.00 52.30
N MET A 312 22.78 -6.23 52.26
CA MET A 312 23.37 -7.31 51.46
C MET A 312 23.06 -7.14 49.97
N TYR A 313 21.84 -6.74 49.61
CA TYR A 313 21.46 -6.45 48.23
C TYR A 313 22.25 -5.27 47.65
N GLU A 314 22.40 -4.17 48.40
CA GLU A 314 23.22 -3.02 47.97
C GLU A 314 24.68 -3.42 47.69
N LYS A 315 25.28 -4.22 48.57
CA LYS A 315 26.63 -4.76 48.38
C LYS A 315 26.72 -5.68 47.17
N ALA A 316 25.71 -6.52 46.96
CA ALA A 316 25.65 -7.43 45.82
C ALA A 316 25.49 -6.66 44.50
N VAL A 317 24.60 -5.66 44.42
CA VAL A 317 24.42 -4.78 43.25
C VAL A 317 25.71 -4.04 42.92
N ALA A 318 26.34 -3.38 43.90
CA ALA A 318 27.59 -2.65 43.69
C ALA A 318 28.72 -3.57 43.21
N GLY A 319 28.82 -4.78 43.78
CA GLY A 319 29.78 -5.78 43.35
C GLY A 319 29.53 -6.28 41.92
N LEU A 320 28.27 -6.56 41.56
CA LEU A 320 27.88 -7.09 40.25
C LEU A 320 28.04 -6.03 39.16
N ARG A 321 27.68 -4.78 39.42
CA ARG A 321 27.95 -3.64 38.51
C ARG A 321 29.45 -3.53 38.18
N ALA A 322 30.30 -3.61 39.21
CA ALA A 322 31.75 -3.55 39.01
C ALA A 322 32.32 -4.78 38.29
N ALA A 323 31.75 -5.98 38.53
CA ALA A 323 32.28 -7.23 37.99
C ALA A 323 31.79 -7.55 36.58
N GLN A 324 30.55 -7.19 36.24
CA GLN A 324 29.89 -7.63 35.00
C GLN A 324 29.17 -6.50 34.24
N GLY A 325 29.13 -5.29 34.80
CA GLY A 325 28.47 -4.13 34.21
C GLY A 325 26.99 -4.02 34.56
N ASP A 326 26.44 -2.82 34.33
CA ASP A 326 25.07 -2.44 34.73
C ASP A 326 23.99 -3.23 33.99
N LYS A 327 24.25 -3.59 32.73
CA LYS A 327 23.32 -4.30 31.87
C LYS A 327 23.39 -5.83 32.01
N HIS A 328 24.23 -6.39 32.88
CA HIS A 328 24.31 -7.85 33.02
C HIS A 328 23.05 -8.40 33.72
N LEU A 329 22.57 -9.58 33.30
CA LEU A 329 21.28 -10.10 33.79
C LEU A 329 21.30 -10.39 35.30
N ASP A 330 22.43 -10.86 35.84
CA ASP A 330 22.60 -11.04 37.29
C ASP A 330 22.52 -9.69 38.04
N THR A 331 23.09 -8.62 37.47
CA THR A 331 23.03 -7.25 38.02
C THR A 331 21.59 -6.76 38.05
N LEU A 332 20.89 -6.85 36.93
CA LEU A 332 19.49 -6.41 36.80
C LEU A 332 18.53 -7.20 37.69
N THR A 333 18.75 -8.52 37.82
CA THR A 333 17.97 -9.37 38.73
C THR A 333 18.20 -8.99 40.19
N CYS A 334 19.45 -8.68 40.56
CA CYS A 334 19.78 -8.20 41.91
C CYS A 334 19.16 -6.83 42.20
N ILE A 335 19.09 -5.93 41.21
CA ILE A 335 18.42 -4.62 41.30
C ILE A 335 16.91 -4.80 41.49
N ASN A 336 16.25 -5.67 40.72
CA ASN A 336 14.83 -6.01 40.91
C ASN A 336 14.55 -6.53 42.34
N ASN A 337 15.43 -7.39 42.87
CA ASN A 337 15.28 -7.91 44.23
C ASN A 337 15.48 -6.83 45.31
N LEU A 338 16.43 -5.92 45.11
CA LEU A 338 16.64 -4.76 45.97
C LEU A 338 15.39 -3.86 45.99
N GLY A 339 14.81 -3.58 44.83
CA GLY A 339 13.54 -2.83 44.73
C GLY A 339 12.43 -3.44 45.58
N GLY A 340 12.33 -4.77 45.62
CA GLY A 340 11.36 -5.46 46.47
C GLY A 340 11.61 -5.34 47.98
N VAL A 341 12.85 -5.16 48.43
CA VAL A 341 13.16 -4.88 49.84
C VAL A 341 12.88 -3.42 50.17
N LEU A 342 13.28 -2.49 49.30
CA LEU A 342 13.04 -1.05 49.45
C LEU A 342 11.54 -0.76 49.56
N ARG A 343 10.73 -1.33 48.67
CA ARG A 343 9.27 -1.24 48.74
C ARG A 343 8.70 -1.80 50.05
N SER A 344 9.23 -2.92 50.55
CA SER A 344 8.80 -3.50 51.83
C SER A 344 9.18 -2.65 53.05
N LEU A 345 10.21 -1.80 52.93
CA LEU A 345 10.62 -0.81 53.94
C LEU A 345 9.85 0.51 53.84
N GLY A 346 8.99 0.67 52.82
CA GLY A 346 8.27 1.92 52.54
C GLY A 346 9.09 2.96 51.76
N GLU A 347 10.28 2.59 51.26
CA GLU A 347 11.11 3.44 50.39
C GLU A 347 10.65 3.28 48.92
N VAL A 348 9.42 3.71 48.64
CA VAL A 348 8.70 3.39 47.38
C VAL A 348 9.32 4.09 46.16
N ASP A 349 9.84 5.31 46.32
CA ASP A 349 10.52 6.05 45.23
C ASP A 349 11.80 5.35 44.77
N ASP A 350 12.66 4.92 45.72
CA ASP A 350 13.90 4.19 45.41
C ASP A 350 13.61 2.80 44.83
N ALA A 351 12.48 2.20 45.22
CA ALA A 351 11.99 0.95 44.63
C ALA A 351 11.55 1.14 43.16
N GLU A 352 10.89 2.24 42.81
CA GLU A 352 10.49 2.55 41.43
C GLU A 352 11.70 2.67 40.52
N GLU A 353 12.75 3.37 40.96
CA GLU A 353 13.98 3.53 40.18
C GLU A 353 14.65 2.17 39.91
N CYS A 354 14.71 1.30 40.94
CA CYS A 354 15.21 -0.06 40.79
C CYS A 354 14.39 -0.87 39.79
N TYR A 355 13.06 -0.86 39.91
CA TYR A 355 12.18 -1.63 39.03
C TYR A 355 12.18 -1.13 37.59
N LYS A 356 12.29 0.18 37.38
CA LYS A 356 12.42 0.79 36.06
C LYS A 356 13.74 0.42 35.38
N GLU A 357 14.85 0.53 36.09
CA GLU A 357 16.17 0.13 35.57
C GLU A 357 16.19 -1.36 35.21
N ALA A 358 15.72 -2.21 36.14
CA ALA A 358 15.64 -3.64 35.93
C ALA A 358 14.71 -3.99 34.76
N SER A 359 13.52 -3.38 34.67
CA SER A 359 12.55 -3.67 33.61
C SER A 359 13.09 -3.35 32.23
N ILE A 360 13.67 -2.16 32.04
CA ILE A 360 14.24 -1.77 30.74
C ILE A 360 15.37 -2.72 30.34
N GLY A 361 16.28 -3.02 31.26
CA GLY A 361 17.42 -3.89 30.98
C GLY A 361 17.03 -5.34 30.73
N ILE A 362 16.07 -5.89 31.49
CA ILE A 362 15.62 -7.27 31.36
C ILE A 362 14.80 -7.45 30.08
N VAL A 363 13.90 -6.52 29.74
CA VAL A 363 13.14 -6.54 28.49
C VAL A 363 14.06 -6.41 27.27
N GLU A 364 15.05 -5.51 27.32
CA GLU A 364 16.07 -5.38 26.26
C GLU A 364 16.83 -6.69 26.02
N LYS A 365 17.01 -7.52 27.07
CA LYS A 365 17.81 -8.76 27.00
C LYS A 365 17.04 -10.04 26.75
N LEU A 366 15.86 -10.18 27.34
CA LEU A 366 15.08 -11.42 27.32
C LEU A 366 13.82 -11.31 26.46
N GLY A 367 13.52 -10.12 25.94
CA GLY A 367 12.24 -9.82 25.34
C GLY A 367 11.17 -9.50 26.39
N ASP A 368 10.08 -8.89 25.96
CA ASP A 368 8.97 -8.42 26.78
C ASP A 368 8.02 -9.54 27.24
N LEU A 369 8.09 -10.72 26.64
CA LEU A 369 7.26 -11.89 26.96
C LEU A 369 7.95 -12.90 27.90
N HIS A 370 9.23 -12.70 28.23
CA HIS A 370 9.94 -13.64 29.11
C HIS A 370 9.37 -13.58 30.55
N PRO A 371 9.21 -14.70 31.27
CA PRO A 371 8.62 -14.70 32.62
C PRO A 371 9.28 -13.75 33.62
N THR A 372 10.61 -13.59 33.55
CA THR A 372 11.35 -12.61 34.36
C THR A 372 11.04 -11.17 33.96
N SER A 373 10.85 -10.89 32.66
CA SER A 373 10.45 -9.56 32.18
C SER A 373 9.05 -9.22 32.67
N LEU A 374 8.11 -10.16 32.54
CA LEU A 374 6.73 -10.01 32.98
C LEU A 374 6.64 -9.79 34.50
N SER A 375 7.37 -10.57 35.31
CA SER A 375 7.38 -10.39 36.77
C SER A 375 8.02 -9.08 37.22
N THR A 376 9.07 -8.62 36.52
CA THR A 376 9.71 -7.32 36.81
C THR A 376 8.80 -6.15 36.43
N LEU A 377 8.15 -6.21 35.25
CA LEU A 377 7.18 -5.21 34.80
C LEU A 377 5.96 -5.14 35.75
N TYR A 378 5.48 -6.29 36.23
CA TYR A 378 4.41 -6.36 37.22
C TYR A 378 4.81 -5.73 38.56
N ASN A 379 6.03 -5.99 39.06
CA ASN A 379 6.53 -5.35 40.28
C ASN A 379 6.64 -3.83 40.12
N TRP A 380 7.04 -3.35 38.94
CA TRP A 380 7.06 -1.93 38.64
C TRP A 380 5.64 -1.34 38.63
N ALA A 381 4.67 -2.04 38.02
CA ALA A 381 3.27 -1.65 38.00
C ALA A 381 2.69 -1.50 39.42
N LEU A 382 2.95 -2.48 40.31
CA LEU A 382 2.56 -2.42 41.72
C LEU A 382 3.14 -1.21 42.44
N THR A 383 4.41 -0.89 42.17
CA THR A 383 5.10 0.24 42.80
C THR A 383 4.55 1.58 42.31
N LEU A 384 4.24 1.69 41.01
CA LEU A 384 3.59 2.87 40.44
C LEU A 384 2.19 3.10 41.02
N ASP A 385 1.42 2.03 41.27
CA ASP A 385 0.10 2.14 41.90
C ASP A 385 0.20 2.57 43.37
N GLU A 386 1.20 2.08 44.11
CA GLU A 386 1.52 2.54 45.48
C GLU A 386 1.93 4.03 45.53
N LEU A 387 2.55 4.54 44.45
CA LEU A 387 2.85 5.97 44.26
C LEU A 387 1.65 6.80 43.77
N GLY A 388 0.52 6.15 43.47
CA GLY A 388 -0.69 6.80 42.95
C GLY A 388 -0.66 7.12 41.45
N ASP A 389 0.29 6.56 40.68
CA ASP A 389 0.36 6.67 39.23
C ASP A 389 -0.27 5.45 38.52
N SER A 390 -1.57 5.24 38.78
CA SER A 390 -2.32 4.14 38.17
C SER A 390 -2.41 4.25 36.64
N ALA A 391 -2.19 5.45 36.07
CA ALA A 391 -2.19 5.68 34.63
C ALA A 391 -0.96 5.06 33.94
N SER A 392 0.21 5.16 34.57
CA SER A 392 1.43 4.48 34.11
C SER A 392 1.46 3.00 34.49
N ALA A 393 0.78 2.60 35.57
CA ALA A 393 0.69 1.19 35.99
C ALA A 393 -0.19 0.34 35.07
N LEU A 394 -1.32 0.88 34.60
CA LEU A 394 -2.32 0.15 33.77
C LEU A 394 -1.74 -0.55 32.51
N PRO A 395 -0.91 0.09 31.66
CA PRO A 395 -0.26 -0.61 30.55
C PRO A 395 0.57 -1.82 30.96
N LEU A 396 1.30 -1.69 32.06
CA LEU A 396 2.20 -2.73 32.54
C LEU A 396 1.40 -3.93 33.07
N TYR A 397 0.27 -3.68 33.75
CA TYR A 397 -0.68 -4.73 34.14
C TYR A 397 -1.33 -5.42 32.94
N LEU A 398 -1.74 -4.66 31.92
CA LEU A 398 -2.38 -5.23 30.72
C LEU A 398 -1.39 -6.09 29.92
N HIS A 399 -0.14 -5.63 29.80
CA HIS A 399 0.92 -6.39 29.14
C HIS A 399 1.21 -7.71 29.86
N GLU A 400 1.18 -7.72 31.19
CA GLU A 400 1.30 -8.96 31.96
C GLU A 400 0.06 -9.86 31.82
N LEU A 401 -1.16 -9.31 31.87
CA LEU A 401 -2.40 -10.10 31.73
C LEU A 401 -2.55 -10.76 30.35
N ASP A 402 -2.11 -10.11 29.27
CA ASP A 402 -2.21 -10.65 27.92
C ASP A 402 -1.17 -11.77 27.66
N HIS A 403 -0.12 -11.87 28.48
CA HIS A 403 1.07 -12.68 28.18
C HIS A 403 1.66 -13.50 29.35
N GLY A 404 1.16 -13.33 30.57
CA GLY A 404 1.61 -13.97 31.80
C GLY A 404 1.19 -15.44 31.92
N PRO A 405 2.04 -16.32 32.49
CA PRO A 405 1.60 -17.66 32.85
C PRO A 405 0.61 -17.59 34.02
N PHE A 406 -0.62 -18.07 33.80
CA PHE A 406 -1.64 -18.26 34.85
C PHE A 406 -1.06 -19.13 35.98
N THR A 407 -0.63 -18.50 37.09
CA THR A 407 -0.31 -19.21 38.33
C THR A 407 -1.58 -19.25 39.18
N GLY A 408 -2.04 -20.46 39.49
CA GLY A 408 -3.34 -20.66 40.13
C GLY A 408 -3.37 -20.26 41.60
N GLU A 409 -4.45 -19.58 42.00
CA GLU A 409 -4.99 -19.66 43.35
C GLU A 409 -6.50 -19.93 43.35
N CYS A 410 -6.90 -20.55 44.45
CA CYS A 410 -8.14 -21.24 44.78
C CYS A 410 -9.47 -20.53 44.47
N GLY A 411 -10.38 -21.26 43.81
CA GLY A 411 -11.76 -21.42 44.28
C GLY A 411 -12.75 -20.26 44.17
N SER A 412 -13.48 -20.18 43.05
CA SER A 412 -14.95 -20.22 43.08
C SER A 412 -15.53 -20.49 41.69
N LYS A 413 -16.51 -21.39 41.63
CA LYS A 413 -17.32 -21.65 40.44
C LYS A 413 -18.22 -20.43 40.20
N GLY A 414 -18.18 -19.83 39.00
CA GLY A 414 -19.20 -18.83 38.65
C GLY A 414 -19.01 -18.13 37.31
N SER A 415 -19.87 -18.48 36.35
CA SER A 415 -20.28 -17.70 35.18
C SER A 415 -19.31 -17.53 33.99
N ARG A 416 -19.72 -18.11 32.87
CA ARG A 416 -19.36 -17.69 31.51
C ARG A 416 -19.81 -16.24 31.30
N GLY A 417 -18.90 -15.35 30.93
CA GLY A 417 -19.20 -13.99 30.49
C GLY A 417 -18.27 -13.59 29.34
N ARG A 418 -18.85 -13.31 28.17
CA ARG A 418 -18.15 -12.75 26.99
C ARG A 418 -17.51 -11.41 27.38
N SER A 419 -16.20 -11.25 27.14
CA SER A 419 -15.54 -9.94 27.14
C SER A 419 -15.08 -9.59 25.72
N LYS A 420 -15.50 -8.40 25.27
CA LYS A 420 -15.20 -7.79 23.98
C LYS A 420 -13.74 -7.32 23.99
N ARG A 421 -12.97 -7.67 22.95
CA ARG A 421 -11.65 -7.06 22.68
C ARG A 421 -11.82 -5.55 22.45
N PHE A 422 -11.41 -4.74 23.42
CA PHE A 422 -11.11 -3.33 23.23
C PHE A 422 -9.62 -3.19 22.97
N VAL A 423 -9.24 -2.78 21.77
CA VAL A 423 -7.85 -2.46 21.42
C VAL A 423 -7.60 -1.01 21.84
N PHE A 424 -6.89 -0.81 22.95
CA PHE A 424 -6.25 0.48 23.25
C PHE A 424 -4.76 0.36 22.91
N GLY A 425 -4.30 1.19 21.99
CA GLY A 425 -2.89 1.26 21.62
C GLY A 425 -2.08 1.94 22.73
N PHE A 426 -1.08 1.24 23.25
CA PHE A 426 -0.07 1.83 24.11
C PHE A 426 1.12 2.34 23.30
N ARG A 427 1.31 3.67 23.33
CA ARG A 427 2.56 4.35 23.01
C ARG A 427 3.52 4.14 24.17
N PHE A 428 4.59 3.39 23.97
CA PHE A 428 5.73 3.45 24.88
C PHE A 428 6.40 4.82 24.78
N ILE A 429 6.81 5.35 25.93
CA ILE A 429 7.60 6.56 26.09
C ILE A 429 8.97 6.33 25.42
N GLN A 430 9.08 6.69 24.14
CA GLN A 430 10.36 7.08 23.55
C GLN A 430 10.70 8.48 24.07
N THR A 431 11.33 8.56 25.25
CA THR A 431 12.06 9.78 25.62
C THR A 431 13.17 10.00 24.61
N LYS A 432 12.98 10.99 23.74
CA LYS A 432 13.99 11.73 22.96
C LYS A 432 15.41 11.15 23.00
N LYS A 433 15.71 10.26 22.06
CA LYS A 433 17.02 10.15 21.40
C LYS A 433 16.84 10.03 19.89
N ALA A 434 16.23 11.05 19.30
CA ALA A 434 16.64 11.48 17.97
C ALA A 434 17.85 12.42 18.14
N ASN A 435 18.85 12.27 17.27
CA ASN A 435 19.94 13.21 16.99
C ASN A 435 21.30 13.11 17.71
N HIS A 436 21.73 11.92 18.18
CA HIS A 436 23.17 11.62 18.32
C HIS A 436 23.53 10.15 18.04
N ARG A 437 22.98 9.62 16.95
CA ARG A 437 23.53 8.46 16.19
C ARG A 437 23.49 8.72 14.68
N ALA A 438 23.57 10.00 14.30
CA ALA A 438 23.95 10.43 12.96
C ALA A 438 25.42 10.88 13.08
N GLY A 439 26.33 10.01 12.65
CA GLY A 439 27.78 10.19 12.81
C GLY A 439 28.37 8.98 13.53
N LEU A 440 28.96 8.08 12.74
CA LEU A 440 29.56 6.78 13.08
C LEU A 440 28.65 5.56 12.81
N SER A 441 28.93 4.97 11.64
CA SER A 441 28.58 3.64 11.10
C SER A 441 27.22 3.43 10.41
N SER A 442 26.88 4.28 9.42
CA SER A 442 26.01 3.89 8.29
C SER A 442 26.71 3.00 7.26
N HIS A 443 28.00 2.70 7.44
CA HIS A 443 28.78 1.81 6.57
C HIS A 443 28.73 0.32 7.00
N ALA A 444 28.17 -0.01 8.16
CA ALA A 444 28.16 -1.38 8.68
C ALA A 444 26.85 -2.14 8.41
N THR A 445 25.72 -1.42 8.22
CA THR A 445 24.43 -2.03 7.87
C THR A 445 24.23 -2.24 6.37
N HIS A 446 24.95 -1.50 5.51
CA HIS A 446 24.91 -1.70 4.07
C HIS A 446 25.80 -2.85 3.58
N ALA A 447 26.89 -3.17 4.28
CA ALA A 447 27.79 -4.26 3.88
C ALA A 447 27.25 -5.68 4.17
N MET A 448 26.14 -5.81 4.90
CA MET A 448 25.50 -7.11 5.19
C MET A 448 24.49 -7.55 4.11
N ALA A 449 24.12 -6.69 3.16
CA ALA A 449 23.17 -7.05 2.09
C ALA A 449 23.85 -7.73 0.88
N GLU A 450 25.15 -7.55 0.66
CA GLU A 450 25.84 -8.05 -0.55
C GLU A 450 26.72 -9.29 -0.36
N ALA A 451 26.96 -9.75 0.87
CA ALA A 451 27.59 -11.04 1.10
C ALA A 451 26.49 -12.11 1.26
N LYS A 452 26.34 -13.01 0.28
CA LYS A 452 25.47 -14.21 0.33
C LYS A 452 25.39 -14.79 1.75
N MET A 453 24.36 -14.40 2.53
CA MET A 453 24.11 -14.98 3.84
C MET A 453 23.54 -16.38 3.62
N LEU A 454 24.43 -17.37 3.57
CA LEU A 454 24.06 -18.76 3.79
C LEU A 454 23.35 -18.83 5.16
N THR A 455 22.15 -19.41 5.20
CA THR A 455 21.49 -19.68 6.50
C THR A 455 22.38 -20.61 7.34
N ILE A 456 22.24 -20.64 8.67
CA ILE A 456 23.00 -21.59 9.51
C ILE A 456 22.79 -23.04 9.05
N GLU A 457 21.64 -23.37 8.48
CA GLU A 457 21.42 -24.69 7.85
C GLU A 457 22.23 -24.91 6.58
N ASP A 458 22.35 -23.91 5.70
CA ASP A 458 23.21 -23.99 4.49
C ASP A 458 24.69 -24.08 4.86
N LEU A 459 25.05 -23.51 6.01
CA LEU A 459 26.38 -23.60 6.60
C LEU A 459 26.70 -24.98 7.21
N ILE A 460 25.68 -25.76 7.58
CA ILE A 460 25.86 -27.06 8.27
C ILE A 460 25.60 -28.26 7.34
N PHE A 461 24.66 -28.16 6.39
CA PHE A 461 24.18 -29.31 5.60
C PHE A 461 24.28 -29.14 4.07
N GLY A 462 24.68 -27.95 3.60
CA GLY A 462 24.62 -27.58 2.17
C GLY A 462 23.18 -27.33 1.68
N PRO A 463 23.00 -26.76 0.47
CA PRO A 463 21.68 -26.38 -0.04
C PRO A 463 20.82 -27.62 -0.33
N SER A 464 19.61 -27.64 0.25
CA SER A 464 18.60 -28.69 0.04
C SER A 464 18.17 -28.80 -1.43
N LYS A 465 17.57 -29.92 -1.83
CA LYS A 465 16.97 -30.07 -3.19
C LYS A 465 15.92 -29.00 -3.49
N GLU A 466 15.15 -28.59 -2.48
CA GLU A 466 14.19 -27.49 -2.57
C GLU A 466 14.90 -26.15 -2.82
N ARG A 467 15.99 -25.84 -2.10
CA ARG A 467 16.79 -24.62 -2.35
C ARG A 467 17.46 -24.59 -3.72
N LYS A 468 17.91 -25.73 -4.25
CA LYS A 468 18.40 -25.81 -5.65
C LYS A 468 17.30 -25.54 -6.66
N SER A 469 16.07 -25.95 -6.36
CA SER A 469 14.89 -25.61 -7.18
C SER A 469 14.55 -24.13 -7.07
N GLU A 470 14.57 -23.56 -5.87
CA GLU A 470 14.33 -22.13 -5.62
C GLU A 470 15.39 -21.24 -6.26
N GLU A 471 16.67 -21.62 -6.21
CA GLU A 471 17.76 -20.89 -6.88
C GLU A 471 17.60 -20.94 -8.41
N LYS A 472 17.15 -22.09 -8.95
CA LYS A 472 16.86 -22.21 -10.38
C LYS A 472 15.68 -21.35 -10.79
N THR A 473 14.61 -21.31 -9.99
CA THR A 473 13.45 -20.43 -10.22
C THR A 473 13.90 -18.97 -10.17
N ARG A 474 14.63 -18.56 -9.12
CA ARG A 474 15.14 -17.19 -8.98
C ARG A 474 15.96 -16.73 -10.18
N LYS A 475 16.85 -17.58 -10.70
CA LYS A 475 17.64 -17.28 -11.92
C LYS A 475 16.76 -17.11 -13.16
N ARG A 476 15.65 -17.83 -13.27
CA ARG A 476 14.70 -17.68 -14.37
C ARG A 476 13.88 -16.40 -14.24
N ASP A 477 13.44 -16.07 -13.03
CA ASP A 477 12.73 -14.83 -12.74
C ASP A 477 13.63 -13.62 -13.08
N GLU A 478 14.88 -13.63 -12.59
CA GLU A 478 15.90 -12.61 -12.91
C GLU A 478 16.16 -12.48 -14.41
N LEU A 479 16.14 -13.59 -15.16
CA LEU A 479 16.31 -13.58 -16.61
C LEU A 479 15.15 -12.85 -17.32
N VAL A 480 13.89 -13.11 -16.94
CA VAL A 480 12.72 -12.43 -17.50
C VAL A 480 12.76 -10.94 -17.15
N ILE A 481 13.06 -10.61 -15.89
CA ILE A 481 13.15 -9.23 -15.41
C ILE A 481 14.24 -8.46 -16.18
N SER A 482 15.41 -9.06 -16.36
CA SER A 482 16.53 -8.44 -17.10
C SER A 482 16.21 -8.27 -18.58
N CYS A 483 15.44 -9.20 -19.18
CA CYS A 483 14.91 -9.07 -20.54
C CYS A 483 13.97 -7.87 -20.69
N LEU A 484 13.03 -7.68 -19.74
CA LEU A 484 12.11 -6.53 -19.76
C LEU A 484 12.88 -5.20 -19.62
N ARG A 485 13.89 -5.16 -18.74
CA ARG A 485 14.78 -4.00 -18.57
C ARG A 485 15.54 -3.69 -19.86
N SER A 486 16.15 -4.70 -20.48
CA SER A 486 16.95 -4.53 -21.70
C SER A 486 16.09 -4.08 -22.88
N LEU A 487 14.91 -4.66 -23.08
CA LEU A 487 13.96 -4.23 -24.11
C LEU A 487 13.54 -2.77 -23.93
N ALA A 488 13.26 -2.35 -22.70
CA ALA A 488 12.90 -0.96 -22.42
C ALA A 488 14.04 0.02 -22.74
N MET A 489 15.28 -0.32 -22.36
CA MET A 489 16.45 0.50 -22.70
C MET A 489 16.68 0.55 -24.22
N ASP A 490 16.67 -0.60 -24.89
CA ASP A 490 16.98 -0.71 -26.32
C ASP A 490 15.95 -0.01 -27.21
N ALA A 491 14.65 -0.19 -26.91
CA ALA A 491 13.58 0.44 -27.68
C ALA A 491 13.59 1.97 -27.54
N VAL A 492 13.78 2.48 -26.31
CA VAL A 492 13.91 3.93 -26.06
C VAL A 492 15.15 4.50 -26.75
N GLN A 493 16.27 3.77 -26.69
CA GLN A 493 17.52 4.18 -27.34
C GLN A 493 17.39 4.21 -28.87
N GLN A 494 16.76 3.20 -29.46
CA GLN A 494 16.51 3.11 -30.90
C GLN A 494 15.54 4.19 -31.39
N ALA A 495 14.48 4.46 -30.65
CA ALA A 495 13.52 5.52 -30.96
C ALA A 495 14.10 6.93 -30.71
N ASN A 496 15.23 7.02 -30.00
CA ASN A 496 15.79 8.26 -29.45
C ASN A 496 14.73 9.09 -28.70
N SER A 497 13.78 8.40 -28.05
CA SER A 497 12.60 8.98 -27.41
C SER A 497 11.96 7.97 -26.48
N GLY A 498 11.60 8.38 -25.26
CA GLY A 498 10.85 7.55 -24.32
C GLY A 498 11.37 7.61 -22.88
N HIS A 499 10.83 6.73 -22.05
CA HIS A 499 11.03 6.75 -20.59
C HIS A 499 11.63 5.42 -20.14
N PRO A 500 12.97 5.30 -20.00
CA PRO A 500 13.60 4.03 -19.67
C PRO A 500 13.60 3.74 -18.16
N GLY A 501 13.71 4.77 -17.31
CA GLY A 501 13.98 4.59 -15.89
C GLY A 501 12.87 3.88 -15.11
N THR A 502 11.60 4.27 -15.30
CA THR A 502 10.47 3.62 -14.61
C THR A 502 10.27 2.17 -15.06
N PRO A 503 10.26 1.83 -16.37
CA PRO A 503 10.25 0.44 -16.81
C PRO A 503 11.36 -0.42 -16.19
N MET A 504 12.57 0.14 -16.05
CA MET A 504 13.67 -0.61 -15.43
C MET A 504 13.42 -0.92 -13.96
N ALA A 505 12.94 0.08 -13.21
CA ALA A 505 12.64 -0.05 -11.78
C ALA A 505 11.47 -1.01 -11.52
N MET A 506 10.41 -0.92 -12.33
CA MET A 506 9.15 -1.64 -12.12
C MET A 506 9.08 -3.00 -12.80
N ALA A 507 10.10 -3.41 -13.57
CA ALA A 507 10.16 -4.75 -14.18
C ALA A 507 9.93 -5.91 -13.19
N PRO A 508 10.55 -5.95 -11.99
CA PRO A 508 10.30 -7.03 -11.03
C PRO A 508 8.88 -6.99 -10.43
N VAL A 509 8.32 -5.79 -10.22
CA VAL A 509 6.95 -5.59 -9.72
C VAL A 509 5.93 -6.14 -10.70
N ALA A 510 6.04 -5.71 -11.96
CA ALA A 510 5.20 -6.17 -13.05
C ALA A 510 5.35 -7.68 -13.29
N TYR A 511 6.58 -8.19 -13.32
CA TYR A 511 6.85 -9.62 -13.44
C TYR A 511 6.17 -10.41 -12.31
N SER A 512 6.37 -10.00 -11.06
CA SER A 512 5.79 -10.68 -9.88
C SER A 512 4.27 -10.76 -9.98
N LEU A 513 3.62 -9.67 -10.40
CA LEU A 513 2.18 -9.64 -10.60
C LEU A 513 1.75 -10.58 -11.75
N TRP A 514 2.29 -10.38 -12.95
CA TRP A 514 1.87 -11.10 -14.16
C TRP A 514 2.21 -12.60 -14.11
N ALA A 515 3.42 -12.95 -13.70
CA ALA A 515 3.89 -14.33 -13.65
C ALA A 515 3.20 -15.13 -12.54
N ARG A 516 2.97 -14.55 -11.36
CA ARG A 516 2.63 -15.32 -10.15
C ARG A 516 1.20 -15.13 -9.65
N VAL A 517 0.54 -14.02 -9.98
CA VAL A 517 -0.75 -13.66 -9.36
C VAL A 517 -1.86 -13.48 -10.38
N LEU A 518 -1.65 -12.66 -11.40
CA LEU A 518 -2.67 -12.22 -12.35
C LEU A 518 -3.36 -13.41 -13.03
N ASN A 519 -4.69 -13.44 -12.99
CA ASN A 519 -5.50 -14.40 -13.73
C ASN A 519 -5.72 -13.87 -15.14
N TYR A 520 -4.81 -14.17 -16.04
CA TYR A 520 -4.84 -13.69 -17.40
C TYR A 520 -4.41 -14.81 -18.34
N ASP A 521 -5.11 -14.95 -19.46
CA ASP A 521 -4.76 -15.91 -20.49
C ASP A 521 -4.26 -15.19 -21.75
N PRO A 522 -2.96 -15.27 -22.06
CA PRO A 522 -2.39 -14.67 -23.27
C PRO A 522 -3.01 -15.18 -24.57
N GLU A 523 -3.58 -16.39 -24.61
CA GLU A 523 -4.27 -16.91 -25.80
C GLU A 523 -5.70 -16.37 -25.94
N CYS A 524 -6.30 -15.89 -24.85
CA CYS A 524 -7.66 -15.38 -24.83
C CYS A 524 -7.73 -14.06 -24.02
N PRO A 525 -7.07 -12.99 -24.47
CA PRO A 525 -7.00 -11.73 -23.71
C PRO A 525 -8.34 -10.99 -23.69
N HIS A 526 -9.32 -11.40 -24.50
CA HIS A 526 -10.69 -10.90 -24.45
C HIS A 526 -11.57 -11.64 -23.43
N TRP A 527 -11.04 -12.64 -22.71
CA TRP A 527 -11.74 -13.35 -21.64
C TRP A 527 -12.32 -12.35 -20.62
N MET A 528 -13.64 -12.38 -20.43
CA MET A 528 -14.34 -11.35 -19.66
C MET A 528 -13.95 -11.34 -18.17
N ASN A 529 -13.71 -12.51 -17.57
CA ASN A 529 -13.41 -12.65 -16.14
C ASN A 529 -11.89 -12.71 -15.83
N ARG A 530 -11.03 -12.26 -16.76
CA ARG A 530 -9.60 -12.07 -16.47
C ARG A 530 -9.38 -10.97 -15.43
N ASP A 531 -8.30 -11.02 -14.67
CA ASP A 531 -7.91 -9.85 -13.86
C ASP A 531 -7.51 -8.69 -14.80
N ARG A 532 -7.80 -7.44 -14.39
CA ARG A 532 -7.47 -6.24 -15.17
C ARG A 532 -6.15 -5.64 -14.70
N PHE A 533 -5.29 -5.24 -15.64
CA PHE A 533 -4.03 -4.54 -15.35
C PHE A 533 -3.99 -3.18 -16.04
N VAL A 534 -3.94 -2.11 -15.25
CA VAL A 534 -3.90 -0.72 -15.72
C VAL A 534 -2.53 -0.10 -15.42
N LEU A 535 -1.80 0.32 -16.45
CA LEU A 535 -0.58 1.09 -16.30
C LEU A 535 -0.90 2.59 -16.19
N SER A 536 -1.31 3.07 -15.01
CA SER A 536 -1.71 4.48 -14.82
C SER A 536 -0.57 5.47 -15.07
N MET A 537 0.66 5.06 -14.76
CA MET A 537 1.89 5.75 -15.16
C MET A 537 2.23 5.46 -16.63
N GLY A 538 1.35 5.88 -17.55
CA GLY A 538 1.39 5.49 -18.96
C GLY A 538 2.71 5.84 -19.68
N HIS A 539 3.54 6.72 -19.13
CA HIS A 539 4.86 7.04 -19.69
C HIS A 539 5.78 5.82 -19.71
N ALA A 540 5.61 4.86 -18.79
CA ALA A 540 6.34 3.59 -18.69
C ALA A 540 5.85 2.53 -19.71
N SER A 541 5.33 2.95 -20.85
CA SER A 541 4.66 2.10 -21.86
C SER A 541 5.50 0.90 -22.33
N MET A 542 6.82 1.06 -22.45
CA MET A 542 7.73 -0.03 -22.82
C MET A 542 7.72 -1.21 -21.83
N LEU A 543 7.40 -0.99 -20.55
CA LEU A 543 7.20 -2.08 -19.61
C LEU A 543 6.00 -2.95 -20.03
N LEU A 544 4.88 -2.31 -20.38
CA LEU A 544 3.67 -3.00 -20.80
C LEU A 544 3.86 -3.71 -22.15
N TYR A 545 4.47 -3.05 -23.14
CA TYR A 545 4.75 -3.70 -24.43
C TYR A 545 5.72 -4.88 -24.29
N GLY A 546 6.75 -4.73 -23.45
CA GLY A 546 7.65 -5.82 -23.09
C GLY A 546 6.88 -7.01 -22.49
N LEU A 547 6.01 -6.77 -21.50
CA LEU A 547 5.18 -7.81 -20.88
C LEU A 547 4.28 -8.52 -21.89
N LEU A 548 3.56 -7.76 -22.73
CA LEU A 548 2.66 -8.30 -23.75
C LEU A 548 3.41 -9.18 -24.75
N HIS A 549 4.61 -8.74 -25.16
CA HIS A 549 5.47 -9.49 -26.04
C HIS A 549 5.96 -10.79 -25.40
N VAL A 550 6.58 -10.72 -24.21
CA VAL A 550 7.14 -11.93 -23.56
C VAL A 550 6.06 -12.90 -23.08
N ALA A 551 4.85 -12.41 -22.76
CA ALA A 551 3.67 -13.25 -22.48
C ALA A 551 3.13 -13.95 -23.73
N GLY A 552 3.48 -13.49 -24.93
CA GLY A 552 2.95 -14.04 -26.16
C GLY A 552 1.46 -13.76 -26.36
N VAL A 553 0.98 -12.59 -25.91
CA VAL A 553 -0.44 -12.20 -25.96
C VAL A 553 -0.93 -12.16 -27.40
N LYS A 554 -2.10 -12.76 -27.65
CA LYS A 554 -2.73 -12.80 -28.96
C LYS A 554 -3.48 -11.52 -29.27
N GLU A 555 -3.37 -11.10 -30.52
CA GLU A 555 -4.10 -9.94 -31.04
C GLU A 555 -5.60 -10.27 -31.15
N VAL A 556 -6.41 -9.28 -30.78
CA VAL A 556 -7.88 -9.33 -30.86
C VAL A 556 -8.36 -8.09 -31.62
N THR A 557 -9.26 -8.27 -32.59
CA THR A 557 -9.91 -7.17 -33.30
C THR A 557 -10.84 -6.38 -32.38
N GLN A 558 -11.28 -5.19 -32.79
CA GLN A 558 -12.28 -4.42 -32.04
C GLN A 558 -13.58 -5.20 -31.77
N ASP A 559 -13.97 -6.12 -32.67
CA ASP A 559 -15.15 -6.98 -32.52
C ASP A 559 -14.90 -8.22 -31.64
N GLY A 560 -13.72 -8.34 -31.02
CA GLY A 560 -13.40 -9.42 -30.09
C GLY A 560 -12.90 -10.71 -30.75
N LEU A 561 -12.54 -10.70 -32.03
CA LEU A 561 -12.06 -11.87 -32.76
C LEU A 561 -10.55 -12.02 -32.68
N LEU A 562 -10.06 -13.24 -32.42
CA LEU A 562 -8.62 -13.55 -32.46
C LEU A 562 -8.10 -13.51 -33.90
N THR A 563 -6.99 -12.82 -34.14
CA THR A 563 -6.38 -12.73 -35.48
C THR A 563 -5.33 -13.82 -35.74
N GLY A 564 -4.90 -14.52 -34.69
CA GLY A 564 -3.81 -15.51 -34.70
C GLY A 564 -2.41 -14.89 -34.58
N LYS A 565 -2.27 -13.57 -34.72
CA LYS A 565 -1.00 -12.85 -34.55
C LYS A 565 -0.74 -12.50 -33.08
N MET A 566 0.49 -12.08 -32.78
CA MET A 566 0.80 -11.48 -31.49
C MET A 566 0.30 -10.04 -31.46
N ALA A 567 -0.24 -9.63 -30.31
CA ALA A 567 -0.67 -8.27 -30.06
C ALA A 567 0.51 -7.28 -30.12
N VAL A 568 1.68 -7.73 -29.63
CA VAL A 568 2.97 -7.01 -29.72
C VAL A 568 4.06 -7.97 -30.15
N ALA A 569 4.53 -7.88 -31.39
CA ALA A 569 5.71 -8.60 -31.87
C ALA A 569 7.01 -7.82 -31.53
N LEU A 570 8.16 -8.49 -31.65
CA LEU A 570 9.46 -7.84 -31.40
C LEU A 570 9.71 -6.68 -32.39
N GLU A 571 9.18 -6.79 -33.60
CA GLU A 571 9.29 -5.73 -34.62
C GLU A 571 8.45 -4.49 -34.27
N ASP A 572 7.34 -4.68 -33.56
CA ASP A 572 6.55 -3.57 -33.01
C ASP A 572 7.35 -2.83 -31.92
N ILE A 573 8.08 -3.57 -31.07
CA ILE A 573 8.98 -3.00 -30.06
C ILE A 573 10.15 -2.24 -30.71
N LYS A 574 10.77 -2.76 -31.76
CA LYS A 574 11.84 -2.05 -32.49
C LYS A 574 11.36 -0.76 -33.16
N SER A 575 10.07 -0.71 -33.52
CA SER A 575 9.40 0.47 -34.08
C SER A 575 8.69 1.32 -33.02
N PHE A 576 9.05 1.20 -31.74
CA PHE A 576 8.50 2.01 -30.66
C PHE A 576 8.49 3.50 -31.02
N ARG A 577 7.36 4.16 -30.77
CA ARG A 577 7.09 5.59 -31.06
C ARG A 577 7.18 5.98 -32.54
N GLN A 578 7.23 5.04 -33.46
CA GLN A 578 7.21 5.34 -34.89
C GLN A 578 5.77 5.38 -35.43
N PHE A 579 5.57 6.13 -36.52
CA PHE A 579 4.27 6.24 -37.17
C PHE A 579 3.76 4.86 -37.62
N GLY A 580 2.52 4.53 -37.26
CA GLY A 580 1.88 3.24 -37.58
C GLY A 580 2.32 2.06 -36.71
N SER A 581 3.20 2.27 -35.73
CA SER A 581 3.60 1.21 -34.78
C SER A 581 2.48 0.90 -33.78
N LYS A 582 2.40 -0.37 -33.39
CA LYS A 582 1.55 -0.86 -32.28
C LYS A 582 2.11 -0.54 -30.90
N CYS A 583 3.31 0.03 -30.83
CA CYS A 583 3.95 0.50 -29.59
C CYS A 583 4.04 2.04 -29.58
N PRO A 584 2.90 2.77 -29.45
CA PRO A 584 2.91 4.23 -29.34
C PRO A 584 3.61 4.71 -28.07
N GLY A 585 3.80 6.03 -27.95
CA GLY A 585 4.56 6.60 -26.82
C GLY A 585 3.93 6.37 -25.45
N HIS A 586 2.61 6.25 -25.39
CA HIS A 586 1.82 5.89 -24.22
C HIS A 586 0.82 4.78 -24.63
N PRO A 587 0.35 3.91 -23.70
CA PRO A 587 -0.57 2.83 -24.03
C PRO A 587 -1.87 3.38 -24.62
N GLU A 588 -2.31 2.78 -25.72
CA GLU A 588 -3.59 3.06 -26.37
C GLU A 588 -4.39 1.75 -26.43
N VAL A 589 -5.66 1.81 -26.04
CA VAL A 589 -6.60 0.70 -26.15
C VAL A 589 -6.84 0.38 -27.63
N GLY A 590 -6.93 -0.91 -27.97
CA GLY A 590 -7.04 -1.38 -29.35
C GLY A 590 -6.60 -2.84 -29.45
N GLU A 591 -5.91 -3.18 -30.53
CA GLU A 591 -5.51 -4.56 -30.85
C GLU A 591 -4.27 -5.06 -30.07
N THR A 592 -3.70 -4.22 -29.20
CA THR A 592 -2.43 -4.44 -28.49
C THR A 592 -2.56 -5.24 -27.19
N GLY A 593 -3.78 -5.51 -26.71
CA GLY A 593 -4.01 -6.17 -25.41
C GLY A 593 -3.90 -5.22 -24.20
N VAL A 594 -3.87 -3.91 -24.44
CA VAL A 594 -3.91 -2.84 -23.44
C VAL A 594 -5.33 -2.65 -22.91
N GLU A 595 -5.53 -2.64 -21.59
CA GLU A 595 -6.85 -2.53 -20.95
C GLU A 595 -7.51 -1.15 -21.06
N MET A 596 -6.70 -0.08 -21.13
CA MET A 596 -7.18 1.29 -21.35
C MET A 596 -6.06 2.19 -21.90
N THR A 597 -6.45 3.23 -22.64
CA THR A 597 -5.52 4.30 -23.01
C THR A 597 -5.09 5.08 -21.77
N THR A 598 -3.79 5.24 -21.53
CA THR A 598 -3.23 6.02 -20.41
C THR A 598 -2.23 7.04 -20.92
N GLY A 599 -1.82 7.98 -20.07
CA GLY A 599 -0.93 9.09 -20.44
C GLY A 599 -1.23 10.31 -19.57
N PRO A 600 -2.45 10.86 -19.63
CA PRO A 600 -2.92 11.81 -18.62
C PRO A 600 -2.91 11.15 -17.24
N LEU A 601 -2.05 11.64 -16.35
CA LEU A 601 -1.82 11.06 -15.03
C LEU A 601 -3.09 11.11 -14.16
N GLY A 602 -3.19 10.19 -13.21
CA GLY A 602 -4.37 10.06 -12.33
C GLY A 602 -5.59 9.39 -12.99
N GLN A 603 -5.78 9.50 -14.31
CA GLN A 603 -6.94 8.91 -14.97
C GLN A 603 -6.92 7.38 -14.99
N GLY A 604 -5.74 6.75 -15.05
CA GLY A 604 -5.63 5.28 -15.02
C GLY A 604 -6.12 4.68 -13.70
N VAL A 605 -5.60 5.17 -12.58
CA VAL A 605 -6.08 4.78 -11.25
C VAL A 605 -7.56 5.11 -11.05
N ALA A 606 -8.06 6.25 -11.51
CA ALA A 606 -9.48 6.58 -11.42
C ALA A 606 -10.39 5.66 -12.25
N THR A 607 -9.96 5.31 -13.47
CA THR A 607 -10.68 4.39 -14.36
C THR A 607 -10.71 2.96 -13.80
N SER A 608 -9.63 2.54 -13.13
CA SER A 608 -9.57 1.22 -12.45
C SER A 608 -10.64 1.05 -11.37
N VAL A 609 -11.10 2.14 -10.73
CA VAL A 609 -12.23 2.10 -9.79
C VAL A 609 -13.52 1.69 -10.50
N GLY A 610 -13.76 2.19 -11.71
CA GLY A 610 -14.91 1.79 -12.53
C GLY A 610 -14.87 0.32 -12.94
N MET A 611 -13.68 -0.20 -13.28
CA MET A 611 -13.50 -1.63 -13.56
C MET A 611 -13.80 -2.49 -12.32
N ALA A 612 -13.38 -2.04 -11.13
CA ALA A 612 -13.65 -2.75 -9.88
C ALA A 612 -15.15 -2.74 -9.51
N ILE A 613 -15.84 -1.61 -9.72
CA ILE A 613 -17.30 -1.49 -9.61
C ILE A 613 -17.99 -2.46 -10.59
N ALA A 614 -17.54 -2.52 -11.85
CA ALA A 614 -18.11 -3.43 -12.84
C ALA A 614 -18.00 -4.90 -12.41
N SER A 615 -16.85 -5.33 -11.88
CA SER A 615 -16.67 -6.69 -11.36
C SER A 615 -17.69 -7.03 -10.27
N LYS A 616 -17.90 -6.13 -9.30
CA LYS A 616 -18.88 -6.31 -8.22
C LYS A 616 -20.32 -6.32 -8.72
N TRP A 617 -20.65 -5.47 -9.70
CA TRP A 617 -21.97 -5.42 -10.31
C TRP A 617 -22.27 -6.69 -11.11
N LEU A 618 -21.34 -7.12 -11.96
CA LEU A 618 -21.45 -8.35 -12.75
C LEU A 618 -21.63 -9.58 -11.85
N ALA A 619 -20.81 -9.68 -10.79
CA ALA A 619 -20.93 -10.75 -9.81
C ALA A 619 -22.30 -10.77 -9.13
N SER A 620 -22.81 -9.60 -8.71
CA SER A 620 -24.10 -9.51 -8.01
C SER A 620 -25.30 -9.84 -8.90
N ASN A 621 -25.21 -9.59 -10.21
CA ASN A 621 -26.32 -9.80 -11.14
C ASN A 621 -26.30 -11.16 -11.85
N PHE A 622 -25.12 -11.74 -12.09
CA PHE A 622 -25.00 -12.97 -12.89
C PHE A 622 -24.47 -14.18 -12.11
N ASN A 623 -23.80 -14.02 -10.97
CA ASN A 623 -23.35 -15.19 -10.22
C ASN A 623 -24.53 -15.93 -9.59
N LYS A 624 -24.37 -17.25 -9.49
CA LYS A 624 -25.23 -18.13 -8.70
C LYS A 624 -24.34 -18.85 -7.67
N PRO A 625 -24.89 -19.41 -6.57
CA PRO A 625 -24.10 -20.07 -5.53
C PRO A 625 -23.10 -21.10 -6.07
N ASP A 626 -23.51 -21.87 -7.08
CA ASP A 626 -22.69 -22.93 -7.68
C ASP A 626 -22.01 -22.50 -9.01
N LEU A 627 -22.29 -21.28 -9.50
CA LEU A 627 -21.76 -20.75 -10.77
C LEU A 627 -21.25 -19.30 -10.57
N PRO A 628 -20.09 -19.11 -9.92
CA PRO A 628 -19.47 -17.79 -9.74
C PRO A 628 -18.76 -17.34 -11.03
N LEU A 629 -19.53 -16.85 -12.00
CA LEU A 629 -19.02 -16.42 -13.30
C LEU A 629 -18.09 -15.20 -13.21
N PHE A 630 -18.35 -14.26 -12.31
CA PHE A 630 -17.61 -13.00 -12.22
C PHE A 630 -17.01 -12.78 -10.83
N GLY A 631 -15.83 -12.20 -10.79
CA GLY A 631 -15.14 -11.85 -9.55
C GLY A 631 -13.68 -11.50 -9.76
N PHE A 632 -13.37 -10.84 -10.88
CA PHE A 632 -12.00 -10.50 -11.24
C PHE A 632 -11.45 -9.36 -10.39
N ASP A 633 -10.13 -9.42 -10.17
CA ASP A 633 -9.36 -8.39 -9.49
C ASP A 633 -8.91 -7.30 -10.48
N VAL A 634 -8.70 -6.08 -9.98
CA VAL A 634 -8.20 -4.94 -10.75
C VAL A 634 -6.92 -4.42 -10.12
N PHE A 635 -5.84 -4.42 -10.89
CA PHE A 635 -4.53 -3.90 -10.49
C PHE A 635 -4.20 -2.64 -11.28
N ALA A 636 -3.74 -1.59 -10.59
CA ALA A 636 -3.26 -0.38 -11.23
C ALA A 636 -1.84 -0.02 -10.75
N LEU A 637 -0.89 0.12 -11.68
CA LEU A 637 0.46 0.58 -11.39
C LEU A 637 0.54 2.10 -11.59
N ALA A 638 0.95 2.82 -10.55
CA ALA A 638 0.91 4.27 -10.46
C ALA A 638 2.23 4.82 -9.90
N GLY A 639 2.58 6.06 -10.27
CA GLY A 639 3.77 6.75 -9.75
C GLY A 639 3.40 8.02 -9.01
N ASP A 640 4.40 8.77 -8.57
CA ASP A 640 4.21 10.02 -7.81
C ASP A 640 3.31 11.04 -8.52
N GLY A 641 3.43 11.15 -9.85
CA GLY A 641 2.56 12.03 -10.64
C GLY A 641 1.09 11.62 -10.60
N CYS A 642 0.78 10.33 -10.50
CA CYS A 642 -0.61 9.88 -10.32
C CYS A 642 -1.14 10.24 -8.93
N MET A 643 -0.30 10.19 -7.89
CA MET A 643 -0.71 10.44 -6.50
C MET A 643 -0.94 11.92 -6.20
N GLN A 644 -0.34 12.82 -6.98
CA GLN A 644 -0.54 14.28 -6.89
C GLN A 644 -1.83 14.77 -7.56
N GLU A 645 -2.34 14.03 -8.55
CA GLU A 645 -3.52 14.44 -9.31
C GLU A 645 -4.80 14.37 -8.47
N GLY A 646 -5.60 15.44 -8.48
CA GLY A 646 -6.83 15.54 -7.68
C GLY A 646 -7.83 14.42 -7.96
N VAL A 647 -7.94 13.99 -9.23
CA VAL A 647 -8.80 12.87 -9.64
C VAL A 647 -8.46 11.55 -8.95
N SER A 648 -7.18 11.33 -8.59
CA SER A 648 -6.78 10.14 -7.85
C SER A 648 -7.31 10.17 -6.41
N GLY A 649 -7.32 11.35 -5.77
CA GLY A 649 -7.88 11.56 -4.44
C GLY A 649 -9.39 11.37 -4.41
N GLU A 650 -10.09 11.94 -5.39
CA GLU A 650 -11.54 11.73 -5.60
C GLU A 650 -11.87 10.23 -5.73
N ALA A 651 -11.17 9.54 -6.63
CA ALA A 651 -11.41 8.13 -6.92
C ALA A 651 -11.04 7.22 -5.74
N ALA A 652 -9.92 7.48 -5.06
CA ALA A 652 -9.49 6.73 -3.88
C ALA A 652 -10.49 6.89 -2.72
N SER A 653 -10.98 8.12 -2.50
CA SER A 653 -12.02 8.40 -1.51
C SER A 653 -13.29 7.60 -1.77
N LEU A 654 -13.76 7.57 -3.02
CA LEU A 654 -14.97 6.82 -3.39
C LEU A 654 -14.74 5.29 -3.32
N ALA A 655 -13.60 4.78 -3.78
CA ALA A 655 -13.28 3.35 -3.72
C ALA A 655 -13.23 2.82 -2.27
N GLY A 656 -12.67 3.61 -1.35
CA GLY A 656 -12.65 3.29 0.08
C GLY A 656 -14.05 3.30 0.69
N HIS A 657 -14.87 4.30 0.35
CA HIS A 657 -16.29 4.34 0.73
C HIS A 657 -17.06 3.11 0.25
N LEU A 658 -16.82 2.70 -1.00
CA LEU A 658 -17.45 1.54 -1.64
C LEU A 658 -16.84 0.19 -1.23
N LYS A 659 -15.81 0.17 -0.37
CA LYS A 659 -15.19 -1.07 0.12
C LYS A 659 -14.76 -2.04 -1.00
N LEU A 660 -14.16 -1.49 -2.06
CA LEU A 660 -13.77 -2.26 -3.25
C LEU A 660 -12.54 -3.14 -3.00
N ASN A 661 -12.72 -4.25 -2.28
CA ASN A 661 -11.64 -5.16 -1.92
C ASN A 661 -11.01 -5.93 -3.09
N ASN A 662 -11.57 -5.84 -4.29
CA ASN A 662 -11.00 -6.37 -5.53
C ASN A 662 -10.15 -5.33 -6.28
N LEU A 663 -9.80 -4.20 -5.67
CA LEU A 663 -8.96 -3.16 -6.24
C LEU A 663 -7.62 -3.05 -5.51
N CYS A 664 -6.53 -3.16 -6.26
CA CYS A 664 -5.16 -3.02 -5.77
C CYS A 664 -4.41 -1.95 -6.56
N TRP A 665 -4.03 -0.84 -5.91
CA TRP A 665 -3.11 0.13 -6.47
C TRP A 665 -1.69 -0.16 -6.00
N ILE A 666 -0.73 -0.05 -6.91
CA ILE A 666 0.68 -0.26 -6.66
C ILE A 666 1.35 1.08 -6.94
N TRP A 667 1.91 1.71 -5.92
CA TRP A 667 2.58 3.00 -6.04
C TRP A 667 4.09 2.80 -6.05
N ASP A 668 4.70 3.13 -7.19
CA ASP A 668 6.14 3.30 -7.34
C ASP A 668 6.59 4.57 -6.61
N ASN A 669 7.08 4.38 -5.39
CA ASN A 669 7.63 5.42 -4.54
C ASN A 669 9.14 5.55 -4.77
N ASN A 670 9.53 6.17 -5.88
CA ASN A 670 10.93 6.33 -6.29
C ASN A 670 11.53 7.71 -5.99
N GLN A 671 10.71 8.61 -5.43
CA GLN A 671 11.12 9.96 -5.01
C GLN A 671 11.51 10.92 -6.15
N ILE A 672 11.20 10.60 -7.41
CA ILE A 672 11.56 11.37 -8.61
C ILE A 672 10.34 11.70 -9.47
N THR A 673 10.24 12.96 -9.89
CA THR A 673 9.34 13.44 -10.96
C THR A 673 10.14 13.98 -12.13
N ILE A 674 9.46 14.49 -13.16
CA ILE A 674 10.12 15.11 -14.33
C ILE A 674 11.06 16.26 -13.91
N GLU A 675 10.63 17.07 -12.94
CA GLU A 675 11.37 18.26 -12.54
C GLU A 675 12.57 17.94 -11.64
N GLY A 676 12.52 16.82 -10.91
CA GLY A 676 13.57 16.49 -9.96
C GLY A 676 13.09 15.67 -8.78
N ASN A 677 13.63 15.99 -7.61
CA ASN A 677 13.27 15.31 -6.37
C ASN A 677 11.84 15.68 -5.95
N THR A 678 11.04 14.68 -5.61
CA THR A 678 9.65 14.84 -5.14
C THR A 678 9.52 15.78 -3.94
N ALA A 679 10.52 15.87 -3.06
CA ALA A 679 10.49 16.72 -1.87
C ALA A 679 10.33 18.23 -2.19
N TRP A 680 10.54 18.66 -3.44
CA TRP A 680 10.28 20.04 -3.85
C TRP A 680 8.79 20.39 -3.93
N ALA A 681 7.92 19.40 -4.21
CA ALA A 681 6.49 19.61 -4.42
C ALA A 681 5.58 18.65 -3.62
N ILE A 682 6.14 17.57 -3.07
CA ILE A 682 5.43 16.54 -2.31
C ILE A 682 6.01 16.47 -0.89
N SER A 683 5.18 16.78 0.10
CA SER A 683 5.51 16.65 1.53
C SER A 683 4.40 15.98 2.35
N GLU A 684 3.34 15.51 1.67
CA GLU A 684 2.26 14.77 2.30
C GLU A 684 2.65 13.31 2.59
N ASP A 685 2.05 12.73 3.63
CA ASP A 685 2.10 11.29 3.86
C ASP A 685 0.95 10.62 3.10
N ILE A 686 1.27 10.16 1.88
CA ILE A 686 0.33 9.50 0.98
C ILE A 686 -0.22 8.21 1.63
N ALA A 687 0.61 7.43 2.32
CA ALA A 687 0.16 6.20 2.99
C ALA A 687 -0.91 6.52 4.05
N THR A 688 -0.67 7.52 4.89
CA THR A 688 -1.65 7.97 5.89
C THR A 688 -2.91 8.54 5.24
N ARG A 689 -2.79 9.28 4.13
CA ARG A 689 -3.95 9.76 3.36
C ARG A 689 -4.82 8.60 2.85
N PHE A 690 -4.24 7.51 2.37
CA PHE A 690 -4.98 6.33 1.94
C PHE A 690 -5.62 5.56 3.10
N VAL A 691 -4.95 5.47 4.26
CA VAL A 691 -5.57 4.97 5.48
C VAL A 691 -6.81 5.80 5.84
N ALA A 692 -6.74 7.12 5.73
CA ALA A 692 -7.87 8.02 5.99
C ALA A 692 -9.04 7.81 5.00
N TYR A 693 -8.75 7.43 3.75
CA TYR A 693 -9.78 7.02 2.79
C TYR A 693 -10.40 5.64 3.07
N GLY A 694 -9.86 4.86 4.00
CA GLY A 694 -10.34 3.52 4.34
C GLY A 694 -9.67 2.40 3.55
N TRP A 695 -8.47 2.63 3.01
CA TRP A 695 -7.71 1.61 2.29
C TRP A 695 -6.88 0.73 3.24
N ASN A 696 -6.63 -0.50 2.82
CA ASN A 696 -5.56 -1.31 3.37
C ASN A 696 -4.23 -0.83 2.76
N VAL A 697 -3.22 -0.53 3.58
CA VAL A 697 -1.92 -0.03 3.09
C VAL A 697 -0.83 -1.02 3.46
N LEU A 698 -0.15 -1.53 2.45
CA LEU A 698 1.01 -2.41 2.54
C LEU A 698 2.25 -1.68 2.04
N ARG A 699 3.43 -2.11 2.48
CA ARG A 699 4.71 -1.56 2.00
C ARG A 699 5.69 -2.68 1.68
N VAL A 700 6.37 -2.54 0.55
CA VAL A 700 7.49 -3.37 0.12
C VAL A 700 8.70 -2.44 0.00
N GLY A 701 9.73 -2.69 0.81
CA GLY A 701 10.89 -1.79 0.94
C GLY A 701 11.91 -1.88 -0.19
N ASP A 702 11.77 -2.85 -1.10
CA ASP A 702 12.63 -2.99 -2.28
C ASP A 702 11.81 -3.56 -3.45
N ALA A 703 11.72 -2.81 -4.54
CA ALA A 703 11.07 -3.22 -5.78
C ALA A 703 11.66 -4.49 -6.40
N ASN A 704 12.88 -4.91 -6.05
CA ASN A 704 13.50 -6.14 -6.54
C ASN A 704 13.20 -7.39 -5.70
N ASP A 705 12.57 -7.25 -4.53
CA ASP A 705 12.18 -8.40 -3.70
C ASP A 705 10.88 -9.04 -4.22
N VAL A 706 11.03 -9.89 -5.22
CA VAL A 706 9.96 -10.66 -5.88
C VAL A 706 9.11 -11.45 -4.88
N GLU A 707 9.71 -11.97 -3.80
CA GLU A 707 8.98 -12.73 -2.78
C GLU A 707 8.15 -11.83 -1.87
N ALA A 708 8.67 -10.68 -1.45
CA ALA A 708 7.90 -9.68 -0.71
C ALA A 708 6.74 -9.12 -1.54
N LEU A 709 6.97 -8.83 -2.81
CA LEU A 709 5.93 -8.42 -3.75
C LEU A 709 4.83 -9.48 -3.86
N THR A 710 5.23 -10.76 -4.04
CA THR A 710 4.29 -11.88 -4.08
C THR A 710 3.46 -11.98 -2.80
N ARG A 711 4.09 -11.86 -1.62
CA ARG A 711 3.37 -11.86 -0.33
C ARG A 711 2.39 -10.69 -0.20
N ALA A 712 2.76 -9.50 -0.68
CA ALA A 712 1.89 -8.33 -0.65
C ALA A 712 0.64 -8.53 -1.53
N PHE A 713 0.81 -9.05 -2.75
CA PHE A 713 -0.32 -9.38 -3.64
C PHE A 713 -1.22 -10.49 -3.08
N LEU A 714 -0.64 -11.52 -2.44
CA LEU A 714 -1.42 -12.56 -1.77
C LEU A 714 -2.15 -12.02 -0.53
N SER A 715 -1.60 -11.01 0.15
CA SER A 715 -2.26 -10.34 1.26
C SER A 715 -3.46 -9.51 0.76
N PHE A 716 -3.32 -8.82 -0.37
CA PHE A 716 -4.45 -8.19 -1.06
C PHE A 716 -5.58 -9.18 -1.34
N ARG A 717 -5.29 -10.36 -1.90
CA ARG A 717 -6.31 -11.39 -2.17
C ARG A 717 -7.04 -11.93 -0.92
N ARG A 718 -6.45 -11.76 0.26
CA ARG A 718 -7.07 -12.16 1.53
C ARG A 718 -7.90 -11.04 2.15
N GLU A 719 -7.70 -9.78 1.75
CA GLU A 719 -8.48 -8.63 2.22
C GLU A 719 -9.92 -8.73 1.71
N GLN A 720 -10.88 -8.57 2.62
CA GLN A 720 -12.30 -8.82 2.34
C GLN A 720 -13.11 -7.53 2.25
N ASP A 721 -12.62 -6.42 2.83
CA ASP A 721 -13.45 -5.25 3.09
C ASP A 721 -12.90 -3.94 2.53
N ARG A 722 -11.64 -3.90 2.08
CA ARG A 722 -10.97 -2.64 1.71
C ARG A 722 -10.17 -2.76 0.42
N PRO A 723 -10.18 -1.72 -0.45
CA PRO A 723 -9.18 -1.64 -1.51
C PRO A 723 -7.77 -1.56 -0.90
N THR A 724 -6.76 -2.02 -1.63
CA THR A 724 -5.37 -2.07 -1.13
C THR A 724 -4.45 -1.14 -1.91
N LEU A 725 -3.64 -0.35 -1.20
CA LEU A 725 -2.48 0.36 -1.72
C LEU A 725 -1.22 -0.40 -1.30
N ILE A 726 -0.39 -0.80 -2.27
CA ILE A 726 0.95 -1.33 -2.02
C ILE A 726 1.95 -0.22 -2.36
N VAL A 727 2.60 0.32 -1.35
CA VAL A 727 3.73 1.25 -1.51
C VAL A 727 4.97 0.43 -1.81
N VAL A 728 5.61 0.67 -2.95
CA VAL A 728 6.84 -0.01 -3.35
C VAL A 728 7.96 1.01 -3.40
N ASP A 729 8.92 0.88 -2.50
CA ASP A 729 10.12 1.71 -2.53
C ASP A 729 11.04 1.21 -3.66
N SER A 730 11.44 2.12 -4.54
CA SER A 730 12.22 1.77 -5.74
C SER A 730 13.26 2.83 -6.07
N HIS A 731 14.18 2.47 -6.97
CA HIS A 731 15.18 3.36 -7.53
C HIS A 731 14.92 3.49 -9.04
N ILE A 732 14.61 4.70 -9.51
CA ILE A 732 14.39 4.93 -10.95
C ILE A 732 15.67 4.61 -11.71
N ALA A 733 15.56 3.94 -12.86
CA ALA A 733 16.71 3.44 -13.63
C ALA A 733 17.68 2.58 -12.82
N TRP A 734 17.16 1.77 -11.89
CA TRP A 734 17.91 0.83 -11.06
C TRP A 734 19.04 0.13 -11.83
N GLY A 735 20.28 0.21 -11.37
CA GLY A 735 21.45 -0.40 -11.98
C GLY A 735 22.15 0.41 -13.07
N ALA A 736 21.59 1.55 -13.51
CA ALA A 736 22.29 2.45 -14.42
C ALA A 736 23.38 3.25 -13.66
N PRO A 737 24.67 3.11 -13.99
CA PRO A 737 25.77 3.63 -13.17
C PRO A 737 25.70 5.13 -12.84
N THR A 738 25.24 5.95 -13.78
CA THR A 738 25.18 7.41 -13.66
C THR A 738 23.74 7.95 -13.71
N MET A 739 22.80 7.14 -14.20
CA MET A 739 21.41 7.55 -14.39
C MET A 739 20.46 7.04 -13.31
N GLN A 740 20.86 6.10 -12.45
CA GLN A 740 20.05 5.68 -11.31
C GLN A 740 19.74 6.87 -10.39
N ASP A 741 18.48 6.98 -9.97
CA ASP A 741 17.96 8.06 -9.10
C ASP A 741 18.10 9.48 -9.68
N SER A 742 18.49 9.58 -10.96
CA SER A 742 18.53 10.84 -11.70
C SER A 742 17.19 11.12 -12.37
N PHE A 743 16.68 12.34 -12.21
CA PHE A 743 15.48 12.79 -12.93
C PHE A 743 15.66 12.78 -14.45
N HIS A 744 16.91 12.83 -14.95
CA HIS A 744 17.18 12.66 -16.38
C HIS A 744 16.77 11.28 -16.91
N ALA A 745 16.79 10.24 -16.07
CA ALA A 745 16.39 8.90 -16.46
C ALA A 745 14.86 8.74 -16.60
N HIS A 746 14.08 9.74 -16.20
CA HIS A 746 12.64 9.74 -16.34
C HIS A 746 12.21 9.75 -17.81
N GLY A 747 12.66 10.74 -18.60
CA GLY A 747 12.10 11.02 -19.92
C GLY A 747 13.09 11.14 -21.07
N THR A 748 14.35 10.74 -20.86
CA THR A 748 15.37 10.74 -21.92
C THR A 748 16.01 9.37 -22.09
N PRO A 749 16.44 9.00 -23.32
CA PRO A 749 17.29 7.84 -23.53
C PRO A 749 18.55 7.89 -22.66
N LEU A 750 18.99 6.73 -22.16
CA LEU A 750 20.16 6.66 -21.27
C LEU A 750 21.48 6.97 -21.99
N GLY A 751 21.56 6.67 -23.29
CA GLY A 751 22.78 6.73 -24.09
C GLY A 751 23.44 5.35 -24.21
N GLU A 752 24.00 5.05 -25.39
CA GLU A 752 24.56 3.73 -25.73
C GLU A 752 25.58 3.21 -24.71
N LYS A 753 26.46 4.07 -24.18
CA LYS A 753 27.47 3.69 -23.17
C LYS A 753 26.83 3.31 -21.84
N GLU A 754 25.81 4.06 -21.42
CA GLU A 754 25.10 3.80 -20.17
C GLU A 754 24.29 2.50 -20.30
N VAL A 755 23.65 2.25 -21.44
CA VAL A 755 22.93 1.00 -21.73
C VAL A 755 23.87 -0.20 -21.66
N ALA A 756 25.03 -0.15 -22.33
CA ALA A 756 26.01 -1.23 -22.31
C ALA A 756 26.55 -1.50 -20.89
N ALA A 757 26.87 -0.45 -20.13
CA ALA A 757 27.33 -0.58 -18.74
C ALA A 757 26.25 -1.16 -17.82
N THR A 758 25.00 -0.75 -18.02
CA THR A 758 23.84 -1.26 -17.27
C THR A 758 23.59 -2.74 -17.57
N LYS A 759 23.65 -3.14 -18.85
CA LYS A 759 23.56 -4.55 -19.26
C LYS A 759 24.65 -5.39 -18.60
N HIS A 760 25.88 -4.90 -18.55
CA HIS A 760 26.98 -5.58 -17.86
C HIS A 760 26.68 -5.79 -16.36
N ILE A 761 26.13 -4.79 -15.66
CA ILE A 761 25.73 -4.91 -14.24
C ILE A 761 24.68 -6.01 -14.04
N TYR A 762 23.74 -6.15 -14.99
CA TYR A 762 22.73 -7.22 -14.95
C TYR A 762 23.26 -8.60 -15.38
N ASN A 763 24.54 -8.72 -15.73
CA ASN A 763 25.10 -9.89 -16.41
C ASN A 763 24.35 -10.23 -17.71
N TRP A 764 23.85 -9.21 -18.41
CA TRP A 764 23.13 -9.32 -19.66
C TRP A 764 24.08 -9.06 -20.85
N PRO A 765 24.02 -9.86 -21.95
CA PRO A 765 24.83 -9.62 -23.13
C PRO A 765 24.62 -8.24 -23.73
N ASP A 766 25.68 -7.65 -24.29
CA ASP A 766 25.61 -6.38 -25.03
C ASP A 766 25.05 -6.58 -26.45
N GLU A 767 23.85 -7.17 -26.51
CA GLU A 767 23.08 -7.40 -27.73
C GLU A 767 21.78 -6.61 -27.66
N LYS A 768 21.39 -5.98 -28.78
CA LYS A 768 20.16 -5.19 -28.85
C LYS A 768 18.96 -6.09 -29.11
N PHE A 769 17.86 -5.85 -28.39
CA PHE A 769 16.59 -6.56 -28.56
C PHE A 769 16.71 -8.08 -28.35
N LEU A 770 17.65 -8.51 -27.51
CA LEU A 770 17.82 -9.93 -27.16
C LEU A 770 16.63 -10.42 -26.32
N VAL A 771 15.93 -11.44 -26.81
CA VAL A 771 14.87 -12.15 -26.08
C VAL A 771 15.21 -13.65 -26.10
N PRO A 772 15.78 -14.20 -25.02
CA PRO A 772 16.09 -15.63 -24.94
C PRO A 772 14.82 -16.49 -25.04
N GLU A 773 14.88 -17.62 -25.75
CA GLU A 773 13.73 -18.52 -25.89
C GLU A 773 13.18 -19.01 -24.54
N GLU A 774 14.06 -19.25 -23.56
CA GLU A 774 13.67 -19.64 -22.19
C GLU A 774 12.81 -18.57 -21.49
N VAL A 775 13.00 -17.27 -21.79
CA VAL A 775 12.20 -16.18 -21.20
C VAL A 775 10.74 -16.29 -21.64
N VAL A 776 10.51 -16.40 -22.96
CA VAL A 776 9.16 -16.50 -23.54
C VAL A 776 8.51 -17.80 -23.10
N GLY A 777 9.24 -18.91 -23.18
CA GLY A 777 8.74 -20.23 -22.78
C GLY A 777 8.31 -20.27 -21.31
N HIS A 778 9.18 -19.82 -20.40
CA HIS A 778 8.91 -19.88 -18.96
C HIS A 778 7.77 -18.96 -18.53
N PHE A 779 7.80 -17.68 -18.92
CA PHE A 779 6.81 -16.70 -18.49
C PHE A 779 5.42 -17.01 -19.04
N ARG A 780 5.32 -17.34 -20.34
CA ARG A 780 4.06 -17.74 -20.96
C ARG A 780 3.50 -19.00 -20.32
N GLN A 781 4.34 -20.01 -20.06
CA GLN A 781 3.88 -21.26 -19.45
C GLN A 781 3.27 -21.02 -18.06
N GLN A 782 3.90 -20.22 -17.21
CA GLN A 782 3.35 -19.88 -15.88
C GLN A 782 1.99 -19.19 -15.97
N MET A 783 1.80 -18.31 -16.95
CA MET A 783 0.51 -17.66 -17.18
C MET A 783 -0.55 -18.63 -17.71
N LEU A 784 -0.21 -19.52 -18.65
CA LEU A 784 -1.15 -20.49 -19.22
C LEU A 784 -1.60 -21.55 -18.20
N GLU A 785 -0.69 -22.04 -17.37
CA GLU A 785 -1.01 -23.03 -16.32
C GLU A 785 -2.04 -22.48 -15.32
N ARG A 786 -1.95 -21.19 -14.98
CA ARG A 786 -2.89 -20.54 -14.04
C ARG A 786 -4.12 -19.96 -14.75
N GLY A 787 -3.90 -19.05 -15.68
CA GLY A 787 -4.94 -18.28 -16.37
C GLY A 787 -5.73 -19.14 -17.35
N GLY A 788 -5.04 -19.97 -18.14
CA GLY A 788 -5.68 -20.87 -19.10
C GLY A 788 -6.62 -21.89 -18.44
N ALA A 789 -6.17 -22.50 -17.33
CA ALA A 789 -7.02 -23.42 -16.55
C ALA A 789 -8.26 -22.72 -15.97
N LYS A 790 -8.10 -21.51 -15.42
CA LYS A 790 -9.24 -20.72 -14.89
C LYS A 790 -10.21 -20.29 -15.98
N ARG A 791 -9.70 -19.89 -17.15
CA ARG A 791 -10.51 -19.49 -18.30
C ARG A 791 -11.30 -20.68 -18.85
N GLN A 792 -10.70 -21.85 -19.01
CA GLN A 792 -11.41 -23.07 -19.43
C GLN A 792 -12.50 -23.47 -18.44
N HIS A 793 -12.22 -23.40 -17.13
CA HIS A 793 -13.22 -23.66 -16.10
C HIS A 793 -14.37 -22.64 -16.16
N TRP A 794 -14.05 -21.36 -16.38
CA TRP A 794 -15.05 -20.31 -16.57
C TRP A 794 -15.93 -20.54 -17.80
N GLU A 795 -15.36 -20.96 -18.94
CA GLU A 795 -16.10 -21.30 -20.16
C GLU A 795 -17.07 -22.45 -19.93
N GLN A 796 -16.65 -23.48 -19.17
CA GLN A 796 -17.52 -24.59 -18.77
C GLN A 796 -18.68 -24.11 -17.88
N MET A 797 -18.38 -23.31 -16.85
CA MET A 797 -19.42 -22.72 -15.99
C MET A 797 -20.40 -21.86 -16.78
N LEU A 798 -19.91 -21.06 -17.74
CA LEU A 798 -20.76 -20.22 -18.59
C LEU A 798 -21.66 -21.06 -19.50
N ALA A 799 -21.15 -22.15 -20.06
CA ALA A 799 -21.95 -23.09 -20.84
C ALA A 799 -23.06 -23.71 -19.99
N THR A 800 -22.74 -24.17 -18.78
CA THR A 800 -23.74 -24.68 -17.82
C THR A 800 -24.75 -23.60 -17.43
N TYR A 801 -24.31 -22.37 -17.18
CA TYR A 801 -25.16 -21.24 -16.83
C TYR A 801 -26.20 -20.98 -17.91
N ARG A 802 -25.82 -21.00 -19.19
CA ARG A 802 -26.73 -20.75 -20.31
C ARG A 802 -27.81 -21.81 -20.45
N VAL A 803 -27.51 -23.06 -20.07
CA VAL A 803 -28.50 -24.15 -20.08
C VAL A 803 -29.46 -24.03 -18.89
N GLN A 804 -28.94 -23.71 -17.69
CA GLN A 804 -29.77 -23.64 -16.48
C GLN A 804 -30.58 -22.34 -16.38
N TYR A 805 -30.07 -21.24 -16.91
CA TYR A 805 -30.67 -19.90 -16.84
C TYR A 805 -30.80 -19.29 -18.25
N PRO A 806 -31.62 -19.85 -19.15
CA PRO A 806 -31.61 -19.47 -20.58
C PRO A 806 -31.94 -18.00 -20.84
N GLN A 807 -32.86 -17.40 -20.07
CA GLN A 807 -33.22 -15.98 -20.22
C GLN A 807 -32.08 -15.05 -19.78
N GLU A 808 -31.51 -15.28 -18.59
CA GLU A 808 -30.36 -14.51 -18.09
C GLU A 808 -29.10 -14.76 -18.93
N GLY A 809 -28.92 -15.99 -19.43
CA GLY A 809 -27.84 -16.39 -20.32
C GLY A 809 -27.90 -15.68 -21.67
N ALA A 810 -29.10 -15.49 -22.24
CA ALA A 810 -29.30 -14.70 -23.46
C ALA A 810 -28.98 -13.21 -23.23
N LEU A 811 -29.41 -12.63 -22.10
CA LEU A 811 -29.06 -11.26 -21.73
C LEU A 811 -27.55 -11.08 -21.54
N LEU A 812 -26.91 -12.02 -20.84
CA LEU A 812 -25.46 -12.01 -20.66
C LEU A 812 -24.73 -12.11 -21.99
N GLN A 813 -25.17 -13.00 -22.90
CA GLN A 813 -24.58 -13.12 -24.23
C GLN A 813 -24.72 -11.82 -25.03
N ALA A 814 -25.91 -11.21 -25.06
CA ALA A 814 -26.11 -9.93 -25.74
C ALA A 814 -25.16 -8.84 -25.21
N MET A 815 -25.01 -8.73 -23.89
CA MET A 815 -24.06 -7.79 -23.27
C MET A 815 -22.60 -8.11 -23.65
N LEU A 816 -22.20 -9.39 -23.64
CA LEU A 816 -20.86 -9.80 -24.03
C LEU A 816 -20.57 -9.53 -25.51
N ASP A 817 -21.56 -9.62 -26.39
CA ASP A 817 -21.43 -9.36 -27.82
C ASP A 817 -21.60 -7.87 -28.16
N GLY A 818 -21.87 -7.02 -27.17
CA GLY A 818 -22.17 -5.60 -27.39
C GLY A 818 -23.48 -5.36 -28.14
N GLN A 819 -24.41 -6.31 -28.10
CA GLN A 819 -25.72 -6.25 -28.71
C GLN A 819 -26.78 -5.79 -27.70
N LEU A 820 -27.77 -5.04 -28.19
CA LEU A 820 -28.91 -4.63 -27.36
C LEU A 820 -29.93 -5.78 -27.28
N PRO A 821 -30.69 -5.89 -26.17
CA PRO A 821 -31.82 -6.82 -26.10
C PRO A 821 -32.83 -6.56 -27.22
N GLN A 822 -33.49 -7.62 -27.69
CA GLN A 822 -34.59 -7.49 -28.63
C GLN A 822 -35.71 -6.61 -28.03
N ASP A 823 -36.25 -5.69 -28.84
CA ASP A 823 -37.31 -4.75 -28.44
C ASP A 823 -36.97 -3.92 -27.19
N TRP A 824 -35.70 -3.56 -26.99
CA TRP A 824 -35.24 -2.78 -25.83
C TRP A 824 -35.97 -1.44 -25.67
N ASP A 825 -36.45 -0.84 -26.77
CA ASP A 825 -37.13 0.45 -26.80
C ASP A 825 -38.67 0.33 -26.70
N ARG A 826 -39.24 -0.86 -26.50
CA ARG A 826 -40.71 -1.07 -26.43
C ARG A 826 -41.45 -0.26 -25.36
N PHE A 827 -40.73 0.22 -24.35
CA PHE A 827 -41.28 1.04 -23.26
C PHE A 827 -41.21 2.55 -23.53
N CYS A 828 -40.60 2.94 -24.64
CA CYS A 828 -40.46 4.33 -25.07
C CYS A 828 -41.78 4.79 -25.73
N GLN A 829 -42.36 5.88 -25.23
CA GLN A 829 -43.64 6.42 -25.71
C GLN A 829 -43.47 7.88 -26.12
N ALA A 830 -44.12 8.27 -27.23
CA ALA A 830 -44.16 9.65 -27.68
C ALA A 830 -44.95 10.54 -26.72
N PHE A 831 -44.57 11.81 -26.65
CA PHE A 831 -45.22 12.82 -25.83
C PHE A 831 -46.25 13.59 -26.68
N PRO A 832 -47.49 13.76 -26.19
CA PRO A 832 -48.46 14.60 -26.89
C PRO A 832 -48.01 16.07 -26.88
N ALA A 833 -48.52 16.85 -27.83
CA ALA A 833 -48.30 18.29 -27.86
C ALA A 833 -48.79 18.95 -26.55
N ASP A 834 -47.98 19.84 -26.00
CA ASP A 834 -48.30 20.57 -24.75
C ASP A 834 -47.60 21.92 -24.76
N ALA A 835 -48.40 23.00 -24.72
CA ALA A 835 -47.91 24.37 -24.73
C ALA A 835 -47.11 24.75 -23.48
N LYS A 836 -47.37 24.10 -22.33
CA LYS A 836 -46.54 24.28 -21.13
C LYS A 836 -45.28 23.43 -21.23
N GLY A 837 -45.46 22.17 -21.61
CA GLY A 837 -44.41 21.19 -21.79
C GLY A 837 -43.60 20.91 -20.52
N LEU A 838 -42.40 20.37 -20.72
CA LEU A 838 -41.51 19.89 -19.66
C LEU A 838 -40.10 20.44 -19.89
N ALA A 839 -39.31 20.56 -18.82
CA ALA A 839 -37.89 20.82 -19.00
C ALA A 839 -37.24 19.60 -19.66
N THR A 840 -36.25 19.77 -20.55
CA THR A 840 -35.67 18.61 -21.24
C THR A 840 -34.93 17.68 -20.29
N ARG A 841 -34.49 18.16 -19.11
CA ARG A 841 -34.04 17.26 -18.01
C ARG A 841 -35.15 16.34 -17.48
N GLN A 842 -36.39 16.81 -17.40
CA GLN A 842 -37.55 16.02 -16.96
C GLN A 842 -37.96 15.02 -18.05
N SER A 843 -38.05 15.46 -19.30
CA SER A 843 -38.36 14.59 -20.43
C SER A 843 -37.28 13.51 -20.60
N SER A 844 -36.00 13.90 -20.53
CA SER A 844 -34.86 12.97 -20.57
C SER A 844 -34.92 11.97 -19.42
N SER A 845 -35.30 12.40 -18.20
CA SER A 845 -35.50 11.50 -17.06
C SER A 845 -36.55 10.42 -17.34
N ALA A 846 -37.70 10.82 -17.92
CA ALA A 846 -38.76 9.89 -18.29
C ALA A 846 -38.28 8.91 -19.37
N CYS A 847 -37.59 9.39 -20.40
CA CYS A 847 -37.02 8.56 -21.46
C CYS A 847 -35.95 7.59 -20.93
N LEU A 848 -35.00 8.07 -20.12
CA LEU A 848 -33.96 7.26 -19.46
C LEU A 848 -34.59 6.11 -18.66
N ASN A 849 -35.63 6.40 -17.88
CA ASN A 849 -36.35 5.40 -17.10
C ASN A 849 -37.12 4.40 -17.98
N SER A 850 -37.60 4.80 -19.16
CA SER A 850 -38.20 3.87 -20.12
C SER A 850 -37.15 2.95 -20.75
N VAL A 851 -36.02 3.51 -21.20
CA VAL A 851 -34.90 2.73 -21.76
C VAL A 851 -34.32 1.75 -20.73
N ALA A 852 -34.17 2.19 -19.47
CA ALA A 852 -33.60 1.37 -18.40
C ALA A 852 -34.37 0.06 -18.13
N LYS A 853 -35.67 0.01 -18.46
CA LYS A 853 -36.50 -1.21 -18.36
C LYS A 853 -36.16 -2.25 -19.42
N GLY A 854 -35.67 -1.81 -20.58
CA GLY A 854 -35.27 -2.69 -21.70
C GLY A 854 -33.77 -3.00 -21.73
N LEU A 855 -32.95 -2.26 -20.97
CA LEU A 855 -31.49 -2.40 -20.95
C LEU A 855 -30.97 -2.59 -19.50
N PRO A 856 -30.87 -3.85 -19.00
CA PRO A 856 -30.53 -4.13 -17.60
C PRO A 856 -29.14 -3.64 -17.17
N TRP A 857 -28.16 -3.61 -18.08
CA TRP A 857 -26.79 -3.15 -17.81
C TRP A 857 -26.57 -1.65 -18.08
N LEU A 858 -27.67 -0.88 -18.25
CA LEU A 858 -27.63 0.59 -18.12
C LEU A 858 -27.51 0.96 -16.64
N ILE A 859 -26.38 1.52 -16.25
CA ILE A 859 -26.02 1.85 -14.87
C ILE A 859 -25.44 3.25 -14.82
N GLY A 860 -25.71 4.00 -13.76
CA GLY A 860 -25.19 5.36 -13.68
C GLY A 860 -25.73 6.15 -12.52
N GLY A 861 -25.47 7.46 -12.53
CA GLY A 861 -25.97 8.34 -11.48
C GLY A 861 -25.48 9.77 -11.62
N SER A 862 -25.14 10.39 -10.50
CA SER A 862 -24.81 11.81 -10.47
C SER A 862 -23.69 12.16 -9.50
N ALA A 863 -22.95 13.20 -9.85
CA ALA A 863 -22.03 13.88 -8.95
C ALA A 863 -22.82 14.73 -7.93
N ASP A 864 -23.49 14.07 -6.98
CA ASP A 864 -24.31 14.67 -5.90
C ASP A 864 -25.53 15.51 -6.36
N LEU A 865 -25.87 15.47 -7.65
CA LEU A 865 -26.91 16.31 -8.24
C LEU A 865 -28.10 15.49 -8.77
N ALA A 866 -28.31 14.26 -8.30
CA ALA A 866 -29.34 13.36 -8.84
C ALA A 866 -30.76 13.98 -8.83
N SER A 867 -31.12 14.71 -7.77
CA SER A 867 -32.40 15.43 -7.67
C SER A 867 -32.51 16.65 -8.58
N SER A 868 -31.39 17.24 -8.98
CA SER A 868 -31.34 18.43 -9.84
C SER A 868 -31.22 18.06 -11.32
N CYS A 869 -30.41 17.04 -11.62
CA CYS A 869 -30.21 16.47 -12.96
C CYS A 869 -31.34 15.51 -13.37
N LEU A 870 -32.08 14.95 -12.40
CA LEU A 870 -33.17 14.00 -12.59
C LEU A 870 -32.75 12.69 -13.28
N THR A 871 -31.65 12.12 -12.81
CA THR A 871 -31.02 10.94 -13.43
C THR A 871 -31.15 9.66 -12.61
N THR A 872 -31.89 9.69 -11.50
CA THR A 872 -32.21 8.48 -10.73
C THR A 872 -33.07 7.52 -11.55
N LEU A 873 -32.63 6.26 -11.63
CA LEU A 873 -33.43 5.16 -12.14
C LEU A 873 -34.47 4.78 -11.07
N THR A 874 -35.73 5.07 -11.35
CA THR A 874 -36.86 4.87 -10.45
C THR A 874 -37.13 3.39 -10.22
N LYS A 875 -37.40 3.01 -8.96
CA LYS A 875 -37.60 1.62 -8.52
C LYS A 875 -36.38 0.71 -8.70
N GLU A 876 -35.23 1.27 -9.07
CA GLU A 876 -33.95 0.60 -9.03
C GLU A 876 -33.23 0.97 -7.74
N ALA A 877 -32.35 0.10 -7.29
CA ALA A 877 -31.65 0.28 -6.02
C ALA A 877 -30.25 0.90 -6.21
N ASP A 878 -29.70 1.36 -5.08
CA ASP A 878 -28.41 2.02 -5.02
C ASP A 878 -27.25 1.04 -5.03
N PHE A 879 -26.20 1.34 -5.81
CA PHE A 879 -24.94 0.62 -5.74
C PHE A 879 -24.21 1.05 -4.48
N LEU A 880 -24.28 0.23 -3.44
CA LEU A 880 -23.67 0.49 -2.15
C LEU A 880 -23.16 -0.82 -1.52
N PRO A 881 -22.17 -0.76 -0.62
CA PRO A 881 -21.68 -1.95 0.06
C PRO A 881 -22.78 -2.69 0.85
N PRO A 882 -22.82 -4.03 0.83
CA PRO A 882 -23.79 -4.85 1.56
C PRO A 882 -23.86 -4.60 3.08
N ALA A 883 -22.79 -4.07 3.67
CA ALA A 883 -22.75 -3.73 5.09
C ALA A 883 -23.65 -2.51 5.46
N SER A 884 -24.16 -1.78 4.47
CA SER A 884 -25.14 -0.73 4.70
C SER A 884 -26.56 -1.32 4.69
N ARG A 885 -27.44 -0.84 5.57
CA ARG A 885 -28.85 -1.28 5.64
C ARG A 885 -29.66 -1.08 4.35
N TRP A 886 -29.08 -0.38 3.37
CA TRP A 886 -29.72 0.04 2.12
C TRP A 886 -28.96 -0.45 0.87
N GLY A 887 -27.81 -1.10 1.00
CA GLY A 887 -26.87 -1.27 -0.11
C GLY A 887 -26.72 -2.69 -0.61
N HIS A 888 -26.66 -2.82 -1.93
CA HIS A 888 -26.19 -4.02 -2.60
C HIS A 888 -25.39 -3.66 -3.85
N PHE A 889 -24.33 -4.42 -4.13
CA PHE A 889 -23.51 -4.18 -5.31
C PHE A 889 -24.22 -4.48 -6.64
N GLY A 890 -25.43 -5.05 -6.62
CA GLY A 890 -26.28 -5.17 -7.81
C GLY A 890 -27.00 -3.88 -8.22
N GLY A 891 -26.92 -2.81 -7.42
CA GLY A 891 -27.66 -1.57 -7.65
C GLY A 891 -27.24 -0.85 -8.92
N ARG A 892 -28.16 -0.08 -9.51
CA ARG A 892 -27.94 0.65 -10.78
C ARG A 892 -27.83 2.16 -10.61
N ASN A 893 -28.12 2.68 -9.42
CA ASN A 893 -27.94 4.08 -9.06
C ASN A 893 -26.60 4.28 -8.32
N LEU A 894 -25.63 4.92 -8.98
CA LEU A 894 -24.31 5.25 -8.43
C LEU A 894 -24.31 6.65 -7.81
N HIS A 895 -23.76 6.74 -6.60
CA HIS A 895 -23.59 8.00 -5.88
C HIS A 895 -22.11 8.40 -5.91
N PHE A 896 -21.73 9.27 -6.85
CA PHE A 896 -20.33 9.64 -7.03
C PHE A 896 -19.84 10.66 -5.98
N GLY A 897 -20.75 11.40 -5.34
CA GLY A 897 -20.43 12.60 -4.56
C GLY A 897 -19.99 13.76 -5.46
N ILE A 898 -19.50 14.85 -4.89
CA ILE A 898 -19.05 16.04 -5.64
C ILE A 898 -17.66 15.75 -6.25
N ARG A 899 -17.64 14.92 -7.30
CA ARG A 899 -16.44 14.29 -7.89
C ARG A 899 -16.61 14.08 -9.40
N GLU A 900 -16.83 15.16 -10.15
CA GLU A 900 -17.07 15.10 -11.59
C GLU A 900 -15.93 14.41 -12.36
N HIS A 901 -14.69 14.72 -12.00
CA HIS A 901 -13.52 14.17 -12.69
C HIS A 901 -13.44 12.65 -12.49
N ALA A 902 -13.54 12.18 -11.23
CA ALA A 902 -13.55 10.74 -10.97
C ALA A 902 -14.80 10.06 -11.54
N MET A 903 -15.98 10.69 -11.52
CA MET A 903 -17.19 10.17 -12.15
C MET A 903 -16.94 9.86 -13.64
N GLY A 904 -16.37 10.81 -14.38
CA GLY A 904 -16.05 10.60 -15.80
C GLY A 904 -15.08 9.44 -16.04
N SER A 905 -14.00 9.35 -15.26
CA SER A 905 -13.04 8.25 -15.37
C SER A 905 -13.66 6.89 -14.99
N ILE A 906 -14.48 6.86 -13.93
CA ILE A 906 -15.19 5.65 -13.49
C ILE A 906 -16.16 5.17 -14.57
N MET A 907 -16.90 6.07 -15.21
CA MET A 907 -17.76 5.72 -16.34
C MET A 907 -16.97 5.02 -17.44
N ASN A 908 -15.81 5.55 -17.82
CA ASN A 908 -14.97 4.90 -18.84
C ASN A 908 -14.55 3.47 -18.42
N GLY A 909 -14.26 3.24 -17.12
CA GLY A 909 -13.94 1.92 -16.60
C GLY A 909 -15.12 0.93 -16.65
N LEU A 910 -16.34 1.42 -16.44
CA LEU A 910 -17.58 0.64 -16.61
C LEU A 910 -17.78 0.26 -18.09
N ALA A 911 -17.58 1.21 -19.01
CA ALA A 911 -17.72 0.99 -20.45
C ALA A 911 -16.70 -0.03 -20.98
N LEU A 912 -15.44 0.05 -20.54
CA LEU A 912 -14.40 -0.94 -20.86
C LEU A 912 -14.74 -2.35 -20.32
N CYS A 913 -15.65 -2.44 -19.36
CA CYS A 913 -16.21 -3.69 -18.86
C CYS A 913 -17.59 -4.03 -19.45
N LYS A 914 -17.91 -3.54 -20.66
CA LYS A 914 -19.13 -3.84 -21.44
C LYS A 914 -20.45 -3.43 -20.77
N LEU A 915 -20.41 -2.65 -19.69
CA LEU A 915 -21.60 -2.01 -19.14
C LEU A 915 -21.95 -0.75 -19.95
N ARG A 916 -23.18 -0.25 -19.82
CA ARG A 916 -23.60 1.01 -20.44
C ARG A 916 -23.69 2.11 -19.37
N PRO A 917 -22.64 2.94 -19.21
CA PRO A 917 -22.61 3.92 -18.14
C PRO A 917 -23.26 5.25 -18.53
N PHE A 918 -23.93 5.89 -17.57
CA PHE A 918 -24.24 7.32 -17.62
C PHE A 918 -23.80 8.04 -16.34
N GLY A 919 -23.48 9.33 -16.44
CA GLY A 919 -23.13 10.16 -15.29
C GLY A 919 -23.57 11.59 -15.52
N SER A 920 -23.93 12.28 -14.45
CA SER A 920 -24.62 13.57 -14.56
C SER A 920 -24.15 14.63 -13.58
N THR A 921 -24.04 15.85 -14.10
CA THR A 921 -23.76 17.09 -13.38
C THR A 921 -24.35 18.28 -14.18
N PHE A 922 -24.09 19.51 -13.76
CA PHE A 922 -24.44 20.70 -14.54
C PHE A 922 -23.48 20.90 -15.71
N LEU A 923 -23.96 21.44 -16.83
CA LEU A 923 -23.14 21.65 -18.03
C LEU A 923 -21.90 22.51 -17.75
N VAL A 924 -22.04 23.52 -16.89
CA VAL A 924 -20.94 24.40 -16.49
C VAL A 924 -19.81 23.63 -15.80
N PHE A 925 -20.12 22.52 -15.11
CA PHE A 925 -19.13 21.67 -14.44
C PHE A 925 -18.58 20.56 -15.34
N SER A 926 -18.98 20.50 -16.62
CA SER A 926 -18.30 19.65 -17.61
C SER A 926 -16.80 19.98 -17.70
N ASP A 927 -16.40 21.21 -17.36
CA ASP A 927 -15.00 21.64 -17.29
C ASP A 927 -14.18 20.84 -16.26
N TYR A 928 -14.76 20.45 -15.12
CA TYR A 928 -14.09 19.62 -14.11
C TYR A 928 -13.79 18.20 -14.61
N MET A 929 -14.57 17.71 -15.58
CA MET A 929 -14.44 16.37 -16.14
C MET A 929 -14.13 16.37 -17.63
N ARG A 930 -13.59 17.47 -18.16
CA ARG A 930 -13.18 17.53 -19.57
C ARG A 930 -12.11 16.49 -19.92
N PRO A 931 -11.07 16.24 -19.10
CA PRO A 931 -10.09 15.20 -19.39
C PRO A 931 -10.66 13.79 -19.59
N PRO A 932 -11.56 13.26 -18.72
CA PRO A 932 -12.15 11.94 -18.96
C PRO A 932 -13.16 11.90 -20.11
N ILE A 933 -13.83 13.01 -20.45
CA ILE A 933 -14.65 13.08 -21.69
C ILE A 933 -13.76 12.92 -22.92
N ARG A 934 -12.62 13.63 -22.96
CA ARG A 934 -11.63 13.48 -24.03
C ARG A 934 -11.10 12.05 -24.10
N MET A 935 -10.81 11.43 -22.95
CA MET A 935 -10.35 10.04 -22.92
C MET A 935 -11.42 9.06 -23.39
N ALA A 936 -12.70 9.31 -23.09
CA ALA A 936 -13.80 8.49 -23.61
C ALA A 936 -13.82 8.49 -25.14
N ALA A 937 -13.62 9.66 -25.74
CA ALA A 937 -13.60 9.82 -27.19
C ALA A 937 -12.35 9.21 -27.83
N LEU A 938 -11.19 9.39 -27.22
CA LEU A 938 -9.94 8.78 -27.69
C LEU A 938 -9.96 7.25 -27.60
N MET A 939 -10.66 6.69 -26.61
CA MET A 939 -10.82 5.24 -26.44
C MET A 939 -12.02 4.67 -27.21
N GLU A 940 -12.84 5.52 -27.84
CA GLU A 940 -14.08 5.13 -28.52
C GLU A 940 -15.03 4.31 -27.62
N VAL A 941 -15.17 4.73 -26.35
CA VAL A 941 -16.04 4.05 -25.38
C VAL A 941 -17.39 4.74 -25.22
N PRO A 942 -18.50 3.98 -25.10
CA PRO A 942 -19.88 4.50 -25.14
C PRO A 942 -20.36 5.15 -23.82
N SER A 943 -19.54 6.02 -23.24
CA SER A 943 -19.89 6.79 -22.04
C SER A 943 -20.92 7.88 -22.34
N VAL A 944 -22.03 7.92 -21.57
CA VAL A 944 -23.10 8.92 -21.75
C VAL A 944 -23.04 9.98 -20.65
N PHE A 945 -22.56 11.17 -21.01
CA PHE A 945 -22.46 12.33 -20.12
C PHE A 945 -23.75 13.15 -20.17
N VAL A 946 -24.50 13.20 -19.06
CA VAL A 946 -25.77 13.90 -18.94
C VAL A 946 -25.57 15.25 -18.25
N PHE A 947 -25.54 16.31 -19.03
CA PHE A 947 -25.38 17.68 -18.56
C PHE A 947 -26.71 18.40 -18.55
N THR A 948 -27.12 18.89 -17.38
CA THR A 948 -28.33 19.72 -17.24
C THR A 948 -27.96 21.18 -17.02
N HIS A 949 -28.95 22.07 -16.88
CA HIS A 949 -28.71 23.49 -16.59
C HIS A 949 -27.86 24.13 -17.68
N ASP A 950 -28.31 24.00 -18.92
CA ASP A 950 -27.54 24.17 -20.15
C ASP A 950 -27.20 25.59 -20.59
N SER A 951 -27.67 26.63 -19.90
CA SER A 951 -27.59 28.01 -20.40
C SER A 951 -27.77 29.05 -19.29
N ILE A 952 -27.74 30.34 -19.66
CA ILE A 952 -28.15 31.45 -18.77
C ILE A 952 -29.61 31.33 -18.26
N GLY A 953 -30.42 30.43 -18.83
CA GLY A 953 -31.75 30.10 -18.32
C GLY A 953 -31.75 29.54 -16.89
N VAL A 954 -30.58 29.15 -16.36
CA VAL A 954 -30.37 28.84 -14.94
C VAL A 954 -30.85 29.99 -14.04
N GLY A 955 -30.54 31.24 -14.38
CA GLY A 955 -31.03 32.41 -13.67
C GLY A 955 -30.29 32.71 -12.37
N GLU A 956 -30.92 32.51 -11.23
CA GLU A 956 -30.53 33.12 -9.96
C GLU A 956 -29.14 32.71 -9.45
N ASP A 957 -28.66 31.50 -9.77
CA ASP A 957 -27.32 31.04 -9.37
C ASP A 957 -26.19 31.86 -10.01
N GLY A 958 -26.49 32.60 -11.08
CA GLY A 958 -25.59 33.58 -11.66
C GLY A 958 -24.45 33.00 -12.51
N PRO A 959 -23.47 33.84 -12.90
CA PRO A 959 -22.55 33.55 -14.00
C PRO A 959 -21.64 32.33 -13.78
N THR A 960 -21.36 31.93 -12.54
CA THR A 960 -20.55 30.74 -12.26
C THR A 960 -21.28 29.43 -12.54
N HIS A 961 -22.61 29.47 -12.68
CA HIS A 961 -23.48 28.31 -12.91
C HIS A 961 -24.13 28.32 -14.29
N GLN A 962 -23.84 29.34 -15.10
CA GLN A 962 -24.49 29.60 -16.37
C GLN A 962 -23.52 29.29 -17.51
N PRO A 963 -23.71 28.18 -18.25
CA PRO A 963 -22.85 27.84 -19.38
C PRO A 963 -22.87 28.91 -20.48
N VAL A 964 -21.71 29.14 -21.10
CA VAL A 964 -21.53 30.06 -22.23
C VAL A 964 -20.68 29.40 -23.31
N GLU A 965 -19.49 28.92 -22.97
CA GLU A 965 -18.52 28.32 -23.88
C GLU A 965 -18.56 26.78 -23.92
N GLN A 966 -19.25 26.15 -22.97
CA GLN A 966 -19.19 24.69 -22.76
C GLN A 966 -19.69 23.90 -23.98
N LEU A 967 -20.70 24.39 -24.71
CA LEU A 967 -21.13 23.77 -25.97
C LEU A 967 -20.02 23.78 -27.02
N CYS A 968 -19.35 24.91 -27.23
CA CYS A 968 -18.22 25.01 -28.16
C CYS A 968 -17.05 24.12 -27.70
N SER A 969 -16.77 24.11 -26.39
CA SER A 969 -15.75 23.30 -25.75
C SER A 969 -16.00 21.80 -25.99
N LEU A 970 -17.22 21.30 -25.79
CA LEU A 970 -17.55 19.90 -26.00
C LEU A 970 -17.55 19.52 -27.49
N ARG A 971 -18.18 20.32 -28.35
CA ARG A 971 -18.22 20.08 -29.81
C ARG A 971 -16.84 20.11 -30.48
N SER A 972 -15.83 20.69 -29.82
CA SER A 972 -14.45 20.69 -30.31
C SER A 972 -13.71 19.38 -30.03
N ILE A 973 -14.26 18.46 -29.21
CA ILE A 973 -13.64 17.17 -28.92
C ILE A 973 -13.95 16.22 -30.09
N PRO A 974 -12.94 15.72 -30.82
CA PRO A 974 -13.16 14.73 -31.88
C PRO A 974 -13.79 13.45 -31.33
N GLY A 975 -14.73 12.85 -32.06
CA GLY A 975 -15.39 11.61 -31.66
C GLY A 975 -16.45 11.74 -30.56
N LEU A 976 -16.76 12.96 -30.08
CA LEU A 976 -17.83 13.20 -29.12
C LEU A 976 -19.07 13.75 -29.83
N PHE A 977 -20.22 13.07 -29.70
CA PHE A 977 -21.49 13.61 -30.18
C PHE A 977 -22.18 14.45 -29.11
N VAL A 978 -22.58 15.69 -29.44
CA VAL A 978 -23.23 16.60 -28.49
C VAL A 978 -24.69 16.80 -28.89
N PHE A 979 -25.62 16.23 -28.13
CA PHE A 979 -27.05 16.39 -28.33
C PHE A 979 -27.62 17.48 -27.43
N ARG A 980 -28.37 18.42 -28.00
CA ARG A 980 -29.11 19.46 -27.27
C ARG A 980 -30.57 19.52 -27.76
N PRO A 981 -31.45 18.63 -27.26
CA PRO A 981 -32.83 18.49 -27.72
C PRO A 981 -33.69 19.71 -27.36
N CYS A 982 -34.65 20.05 -28.22
CA CYS A 982 -35.52 21.21 -28.04
C CYS A 982 -36.85 20.94 -27.32
N ASP A 983 -37.28 19.69 -27.22
CA ASP A 983 -38.54 19.31 -26.56
C ASP A 983 -38.53 17.86 -26.06
N ALA A 984 -39.67 17.38 -25.57
CA ALA A 984 -39.81 16.03 -25.05
C ALA A 984 -39.66 14.93 -26.12
N ASN A 985 -40.14 15.16 -27.34
CA ASN A 985 -40.06 14.18 -28.43
C ASN A 985 -38.65 14.10 -29.03
N GLU A 986 -37.89 15.20 -29.07
CA GLU A 986 -36.45 15.12 -29.37
C GLU A 986 -35.68 14.42 -28.23
N CYS A 987 -36.04 14.59 -26.95
CA CYS A 987 -35.40 13.81 -25.88
C CYS A 987 -35.64 12.30 -26.04
N LEU A 988 -36.82 11.90 -26.48
CA LEU A 988 -37.16 10.50 -26.80
C LEU A 988 -36.29 9.96 -27.94
N GLU A 989 -36.28 10.64 -29.08
CA GLU A 989 -35.50 10.20 -30.24
C GLU A 989 -33.99 10.28 -29.96
N MET A 990 -33.54 11.21 -29.12
CA MET A 990 -32.16 11.27 -28.62
C MET A 990 -31.79 9.99 -27.87
N TRP A 991 -32.58 9.56 -26.88
CA TRP A 991 -32.26 8.30 -26.17
C TRP A 991 -32.31 7.07 -27.10
N LYS A 992 -33.21 7.08 -28.10
CA LYS A 992 -33.24 6.04 -29.15
C LYS A 992 -31.99 6.04 -30.03
N ALA A 993 -31.40 7.21 -30.29
CA ALA A 993 -30.16 7.35 -31.04
C ALA A 993 -28.93 7.01 -30.18
N VAL A 994 -28.88 7.46 -28.93
CA VAL A 994 -27.71 7.36 -28.05
C VAL A 994 -27.44 5.92 -27.61
N VAL A 995 -28.46 5.16 -27.22
CA VAL A 995 -28.29 3.79 -26.71
C VAL A 995 -27.54 2.84 -27.66
N PRO A 996 -27.82 2.82 -28.98
CA PRO A 996 -27.07 1.99 -29.93
C PRO A 996 -25.70 2.57 -30.34
N MET A 997 -25.38 3.83 -30.05
CA MET A 997 -24.07 4.41 -30.41
C MET A 997 -22.93 3.74 -29.64
N LYS A 998 -21.80 3.51 -30.32
CA LYS A 998 -20.56 3.01 -29.69
C LYS A 998 -19.65 4.14 -29.21
N ASP A 999 -19.80 5.33 -29.79
CA ASP A 999 -19.07 6.54 -29.41
C ASP A 999 -19.60 7.15 -28.10
N PRO A 1000 -18.77 7.95 -27.38
CA PRO A 1000 -19.27 8.72 -26.25
C PRO A 1000 -20.21 9.83 -26.70
N VAL A 1001 -21.13 10.17 -25.80
CA VAL A 1001 -22.15 11.17 -26.05
C VAL A 1001 -22.23 12.14 -24.88
N ALA A 1002 -22.34 13.43 -25.17
CA ALA A 1002 -22.81 14.45 -24.24
C ALA A 1002 -24.27 14.82 -24.58
N VAL A 1003 -25.17 14.65 -23.62
CA VAL A 1003 -26.56 15.15 -23.74
C VAL A 1003 -26.71 16.40 -22.88
N VAL A 1004 -27.28 17.46 -23.46
CA VAL A 1004 -27.33 18.80 -22.88
C VAL A 1004 -28.78 19.25 -22.71
N LEU A 1005 -29.20 19.50 -21.47
CA LEU A 1005 -30.60 19.55 -21.08
C LEU A 1005 -30.95 20.82 -20.29
N SER A 1006 -32.11 21.41 -20.58
CA SER A 1006 -32.60 22.64 -19.98
C SER A 1006 -33.04 22.44 -18.53
N ARG A 1007 -32.91 23.51 -17.73
CA ARG A 1007 -33.50 23.60 -16.39
C ARG A 1007 -34.99 23.93 -16.46
N GLN A 1008 -35.33 24.87 -17.34
CA GLN A 1008 -36.63 25.46 -17.58
C GLN A 1008 -37.50 24.61 -18.52
N ALA A 1009 -38.82 24.71 -18.34
CA ALA A 1009 -39.79 24.03 -19.19
C ALA A 1009 -39.76 24.56 -20.63
N LEU A 1010 -39.89 23.64 -21.58
CA LEU A 1010 -40.01 23.91 -23.01
C LEU A 1010 -41.28 23.25 -23.54
N PRO A 1011 -42.07 23.92 -24.41
CA PRO A 1011 -43.25 23.32 -25.02
C PRO A 1011 -42.93 22.00 -25.74
N THR A 1012 -43.84 21.04 -25.68
CA THR A 1012 -43.78 19.87 -26.56
C THR A 1012 -44.41 20.24 -27.89
N LEU A 1013 -43.63 20.17 -28.97
CA LEU A 1013 -44.06 20.64 -30.29
C LEU A 1013 -45.16 19.74 -30.86
N ASP A 1014 -46.15 20.38 -31.48
CA ASP A 1014 -47.17 19.70 -32.27
C ASP A 1014 -46.56 19.16 -33.57
N ARG A 1015 -46.45 17.84 -33.66
CA ARG A 1015 -45.86 17.13 -34.81
C ARG A 1015 -46.82 16.94 -35.97
N GLU A 1016 -48.08 17.39 -35.85
CA GLU A 1016 -48.97 17.57 -37.00
C GLU A 1016 -48.68 18.90 -37.71
N LYS A 1017 -48.24 19.93 -36.97
CA LYS A 1017 -47.81 21.23 -37.51
C LYS A 1017 -46.35 21.25 -37.96
N PHE A 1018 -45.46 20.63 -37.18
CA PHE A 1018 -44.02 20.64 -37.40
C PHE A 1018 -43.49 19.26 -37.78
N ALA A 1019 -42.35 19.20 -38.47
CA ALA A 1019 -41.76 17.92 -38.87
C ALA A 1019 -41.46 17.00 -37.68
N SER A 1020 -41.49 15.68 -37.96
CA SER A 1020 -41.22 14.62 -36.99
C SER A 1020 -39.92 14.82 -36.22
N ALA A 1021 -39.93 14.48 -34.92
CA ALA A 1021 -38.72 14.46 -34.09
C ALA A 1021 -37.68 13.43 -34.56
N SER A 1022 -38.06 12.45 -35.39
CA SER A 1022 -37.15 11.47 -35.97
C SER A 1022 -36.06 12.09 -36.86
N GLY A 1023 -36.22 13.36 -37.28
CA GLY A 1023 -35.16 14.13 -37.91
C GLY A 1023 -33.90 14.28 -37.04
N LEU A 1024 -34.00 14.09 -35.72
CA LEU A 1024 -32.86 14.08 -34.81
C LEU A 1024 -31.80 13.03 -35.17
N HIS A 1025 -32.19 11.88 -35.74
CA HIS A 1025 -31.25 10.84 -36.21
C HIS A 1025 -30.36 11.29 -37.38
N ARG A 1026 -30.64 12.47 -37.95
CA ARG A 1026 -29.83 13.13 -38.97
C ARG A 1026 -28.98 14.27 -38.42
N GLY A 1027 -29.03 14.53 -37.10
CA GLY A 1027 -28.31 15.59 -36.41
C GLY A 1027 -28.89 17.01 -36.60
N GLY A 1028 -29.43 17.31 -37.78
CA GLY A 1028 -30.09 18.56 -38.09
C GLY A 1028 -31.10 18.40 -39.22
N TYR A 1029 -32.28 19.02 -39.09
CA TYR A 1029 -33.39 18.80 -40.00
C TYR A 1029 -34.32 20.02 -40.11
N VAL A 1030 -35.05 20.12 -41.23
CA VAL A 1030 -36.06 21.17 -41.44
C VAL A 1030 -37.28 20.88 -40.56
N LEU A 1031 -37.54 21.77 -39.60
CA LEU A 1031 -38.64 21.64 -38.65
C LEU A 1031 -39.92 22.34 -39.15
N ALA A 1032 -39.75 23.50 -39.80
CA ALA A 1032 -40.79 24.23 -40.50
C ALA A 1032 -40.19 24.85 -41.77
N ASP A 1033 -40.93 24.88 -42.86
CA ASP A 1033 -40.42 25.34 -44.16
C ASP A 1033 -41.37 26.33 -44.85
N SER A 1034 -40.86 26.96 -45.91
CA SER A 1034 -41.63 27.80 -46.83
C SER A 1034 -41.84 27.10 -48.17
N GLU A 1035 -42.83 27.54 -48.95
CA GLU A 1035 -43.00 27.04 -50.32
C GLU A 1035 -41.88 27.53 -51.27
N GLY A 1036 -41.15 26.58 -51.84
CA GLY A 1036 -40.03 26.83 -52.76
C GLY A 1036 -38.73 27.21 -52.06
N MET A 1037 -37.82 27.89 -52.76
CA MET A 1037 -36.51 28.27 -52.23
C MET A 1037 -36.64 29.32 -51.09
N PRO A 1038 -36.06 29.08 -49.90
CA PRO A 1038 -36.14 30.04 -48.79
C PRO A 1038 -35.28 31.29 -49.06
N ASN A 1039 -35.78 32.44 -48.64
CA ASN A 1039 -35.01 33.69 -48.59
C ASN A 1039 -34.08 33.74 -47.38
N LEU A 1040 -34.45 33.04 -46.30
CA LEU A 1040 -33.78 33.06 -45.01
C LEU A 1040 -33.84 31.67 -44.37
N ILE A 1041 -32.73 31.24 -43.78
CA ILE A 1041 -32.69 30.04 -42.94
C ILE A 1041 -32.41 30.46 -41.50
N LEU A 1042 -33.32 30.12 -40.59
CA LEU A 1042 -33.09 30.18 -39.16
C LEU A 1042 -32.67 28.79 -38.66
N MET A 1043 -31.64 28.72 -37.84
CA MET A 1043 -31.14 27.49 -37.23
C MET A 1043 -31.03 27.66 -35.73
N ALA A 1044 -31.46 26.67 -34.95
CA ALA A 1044 -31.35 26.73 -33.50
C ALA A 1044 -31.11 25.35 -32.87
N THR A 1045 -30.64 25.34 -31.64
CA THR A 1045 -30.55 24.14 -30.79
C THR A 1045 -31.32 24.35 -29.49
N GLY A 1046 -31.73 23.25 -28.84
CA GLY A 1046 -32.29 23.31 -27.49
C GLY A 1046 -33.45 24.29 -27.32
N SER A 1047 -33.40 25.07 -26.24
CA SER A 1047 -34.43 26.06 -25.89
C SER A 1047 -34.65 27.15 -26.94
N GLU A 1048 -33.66 27.44 -27.77
CA GLU A 1048 -33.74 28.53 -28.74
C GLU A 1048 -34.57 28.17 -29.97
N VAL A 1049 -34.90 26.88 -30.18
CA VAL A 1049 -35.81 26.44 -31.25
C VAL A 1049 -37.19 27.07 -31.12
N HIS A 1050 -37.70 27.21 -29.89
CA HIS A 1050 -39.00 27.85 -29.65
C HIS A 1050 -38.98 29.34 -30.00
N LEU A 1051 -37.87 30.02 -29.69
CA LEU A 1051 -37.66 31.42 -30.06
C LEU A 1051 -37.55 31.59 -31.57
N MET A 1052 -36.85 30.67 -32.25
CA MET A 1052 -36.77 30.60 -33.70
C MET A 1052 -38.15 30.44 -34.34
N LEU A 1053 -39.00 29.55 -33.84
CA LEU A 1053 -40.34 29.30 -34.38
C LEU A 1053 -41.26 30.53 -34.23
N GLN A 1054 -41.16 31.26 -33.12
CA GLN A 1054 -41.90 32.52 -32.94
C GLN A 1054 -41.42 33.59 -33.95
N ALA A 1055 -40.11 33.69 -34.17
CA ALA A 1055 -39.56 34.59 -35.19
C ALA A 1055 -39.95 34.18 -36.61
N HIS A 1056 -40.01 32.87 -36.89
CA HIS A 1056 -40.51 32.33 -38.15
C HIS A 1056 -41.93 32.83 -38.43
N GLU A 1057 -42.86 32.72 -37.48
CA GLU A 1057 -44.24 33.17 -37.67
C GLU A 1057 -44.34 34.68 -37.97
N VAL A 1058 -43.55 35.50 -37.26
CA VAL A 1058 -43.50 36.96 -37.49
C VAL A 1058 -42.95 37.30 -38.89
N LEU A 1059 -41.89 36.63 -39.33
CA LEU A 1059 -41.25 36.89 -40.62
C LEU A 1059 -42.07 36.35 -41.79
N ALA A 1060 -42.64 35.15 -41.66
CA ALA A 1060 -43.55 34.57 -42.63
C ALA A 1060 -44.82 35.42 -42.80
N GLY A 1061 -45.37 35.96 -41.70
CA GLY A 1061 -46.48 36.93 -41.74
C GLY A 1061 -46.14 38.25 -42.45
N ARG A 1062 -44.86 38.55 -42.68
CA ARG A 1062 -44.37 39.68 -43.50
C ARG A 1062 -44.06 39.28 -44.95
N GLY A 1063 -44.42 38.06 -45.36
CA GLY A 1063 -44.20 37.54 -46.71
C GLY A 1063 -42.78 37.04 -46.99
N ILE A 1064 -41.94 36.86 -45.98
CA ILE A 1064 -40.58 36.33 -46.16
C ILE A 1064 -40.63 34.81 -46.18
N LYS A 1065 -39.98 34.17 -47.17
CA LYS A 1065 -39.85 32.71 -47.22
C LYS A 1065 -38.80 32.24 -46.23
N VAL A 1066 -39.23 31.81 -45.05
CA VAL A 1066 -38.35 31.38 -43.96
C VAL A 1066 -38.35 29.86 -43.83
N ARG A 1067 -37.15 29.30 -43.75
CA ARG A 1067 -36.94 27.92 -43.31
C ARG A 1067 -36.41 27.90 -41.88
N SER A 1068 -36.92 27.01 -41.05
CA SER A 1068 -36.50 26.80 -39.67
C SER A 1068 -35.93 25.41 -39.49
N VAL A 1069 -34.69 25.34 -38.99
CA VAL A 1069 -33.92 24.10 -38.84
C VAL A 1069 -33.64 23.86 -37.37
N SER A 1070 -34.05 22.69 -36.87
CA SER A 1070 -33.57 22.18 -35.57
C SER A 1070 -32.23 21.50 -35.80
N MET A 1071 -31.22 21.82 -34.98
CA MET A 1071 -29.85 21.29 -35.09
C MET A 1071 -29.42 20.59 -33.79
N PRO A 1072 -30.14 19.55 -33.31
CA PRO A 1072 -29.88 18.94 -32.02
C PRO A 1072 -28.46 18.37 -31.88
N CYS A 1073 -27.81 17.90 -32.94
CA CYS A 1073 -26.43 17.42 -32.91
C CYS A 1073 -25.67 17.81 -34.20
N MET A 1074 -24.78 18.79 -34.08
CA MET A 1074 -23.99 19.29 -35.21
C MET A 1074 -22.99 18.26 -35.74
N GLU A 1075 -22.44 17.44 -34.85
CA GLU A 1075 -21.45 16.42 -35.18
C GLU A 1075 -22.09 15.36 -36.08
N LEU A 1076 -23.28 14.87 -35.71
CA LEU A 1076 -24.04 13.92 -36.51
C LEU A 1076 -24.56 14.53 -37.83
N PHE A 1077 -24.90 15.82 -37.85
CA PHE A 1077 -25.32 16.48 -39.08
C PHE A 1077 -24.17 16.58 -40.09
N LYS A 1078 -22.95 16.87 -39.62
CA LYS A 1078 -21.76 16.98 -40.46
C LYS A 1078 -21.30 15.66 -41.06
N THR A 1079 -21.74 14.52 -40.52
CA THR A 1079 -21.46 13.20 -41.11
C THR A 1079 -22.49 12.77 -42.16
N GLN A 1080 -23.57 13.54 -42.34
CA GLN A 1080 -24.59 13.19 -43.34
C GLN A 1080 -24.05 13.39 -44.77
N PRO A 1081 -24.58 12.64 -45.75
CA PRO A 1081 -24.33 12.88 -47.17
C PRO A 1081 -24.55 14.34 -47.58
N GLN A 1082 -23.72 14.84 -48.50
CA GLN A 1082 -23.74 16.25 -48.89
C GLN A 1082 -25.07 16.69 -49.51
N ASP A 1083 -25.76 15.81 -50.23
CA ASP A 1083 -27.10 16.04 -50.78
C ASP A 1083 -28.14 16.26 -49.67
N TYR A 1084 -28.06 15.50 -48.57
CA TYR A 1084 -28.90 15.73 -47.40
C TYR A 1084 -28.58 17.09 -46.75
N ILE A 1085 -27.30 17.39 -46.53
CA ILE A 1085 -26.87 18.68 -45.97
C ILE A 1085 -27.37 19.84 -46.84
N ASP A 1086 -27.22 19.75 -48.17
CA ASP A 1086 -27.69 20.76 -49.11
C ASP A 1086 -29.24 20.83 -49.17
N SER A 1087 -29.94 19.71 -48.91
CA SER A 1087 -31.41 19.70 -48.81
C SER A 1087 -31.92 20.46 -47.59
N VAL A 1088 -31.17 20.46 -46.48
CA VAL A 1088 -31.50 21.20 -45.25
C VAL A 1088 -31.01 22.64 -45.33
N LEU A 1089 -29.76 22.83 -45.76
CA LEU A 1089 -29.05 24.11 -45.87
C LEU A 1089 -28.67 24.45 -47.33
N PRO A 1090 -29.63 24.75 -48.22
CA PRO A 1090 -29.36 25.07 -49.61
C PRO A 1090 -28.26 26.13 -49.77
N ARG A 1091 -27.25 25.82 -50.59
CA ARG A 1091 -26.08 26.70 -50.82
C ARG A 1091 -26.47 28.07 -51.37
N ALA A 1092 -27.53 28.13 -52.17
CA ALA A 1092 -28.04 29.38 -52.75
C ALA A 1092 -28.65 30.33 -51.70
N CYS A 1093 -29.09 29.83 -50.54
CA CYS A 1093 -29.55 30.68 -49.45
C CYS A 1093 -28.40 30.98 -48.49
N ARG A 1094 -27.76 32.15 -48.67
CA ARG A 1094 -26.65 32.62 -47.84
C ARG A 1094 -27.11 33.40 -46.60
N ALA A 1095 -28.33 33.94 -46.61
CA ALA A 1095 -28.92 34.61 -45.45
C ALA A 1095 -29.29 33.57 -44.38
N ARG A 1096 -28.44 33.45 -43.36
CA ARG A 1096 -28.54 32.42 -42.32
C ARG A 1096 -28.39 33.05 -40.94
N VAL A 1097 -29.30 32.72 -40.02
CA VAL A 1097 -29.21 33.15 -38.62
C VAL A 1097 -29.18 31.93 -37.73
N SER A 1098 -28.17 31.82 -36.87
CA SER A 1098 -28.11 30.81 -35.81
C SER A 1098 -28.56 31.39 -34.48
N LEU A 1099 -29.24 30.59 -33.65
CA LEU A 1099 -29.67 30.95 -32.31
C LEU A 1099 -29.22 29.88 -31.32
N GLU A 1100 -28.39 30.26 -30.35
CA GLU A 1100 -27.95 29.37 -29.27
C GLU A 1100 -27.57 30.20 -28.06
N ALA A 1101 -28.02 29.81 -26.87
CA ALA A 1101 -27.61 30.41 -25.60
C ALA A 1101 -26.18 29.99 -25.20
N GLY A 1102 -25.22 30.24 -26.09
CA GLY A 1102 -23.80 29.95 -25.97
C GLY A 1102 -23.00 30.76 -26.99
N ARG A 1103 -21.71 30.46 -27.12
CA ARG A 1103 -20.81 31.15 -28.06
C ARG A 1103 -21.05 30.77 -29.53
N SER A 1104 -20.65 31.67 -30.44
CA SER A 1104 -20.81 31.50 -31.89
C SER A 1104 -19.81 30.55 -32.55
N ASP A 1105 -18.73 30.17 -31.87
CA ASP A 1105 -17.55 29.53 -32.48
C ASP A 1105 -17.89 28.23 -33.23
N SER A 1106 -18.83 27.41 -32.71
CA SER A 1106 -19.25 26.17 -33.40
C SER A 1106 -20.15 26.39 -34.63
N TRP A 1107 -20.72 27.59 -34.80
CA TRP A 1107 -21.69 27.90 -35.85
C TRP A 1107 -21.09 28.42 -37.15
N GLY A 1108 -19.86 28.96 -37.11
CA GLY A 1108 -19.26 29.71 -38.23
C GLY A 1108 -19.31 28.96 -39.57
N ALA A 1109 -19.03 27.66 -39.57
CA ALA A 1109 -19.05 26.83 -40.78
C ALA A 1109 -20.47 26.63 -41.38
N LEU A 1110 -21.52 26.74 -40.57
CA LEU A 1110 -22.92 26.55 -41.01
C LEU A 1110 -23.58 27.86 -41.45
N ILE A 1111 -23.29 28.98 -40.76
CA ILE A 1111 -23.85 30.30 -41.09
C ILE A 1111 -23.09 31.01 -42.21
N GLY A 1112 -21.78 30.76 -42.36
CA GLY A 1112 -20.95 31.39 -43.37
C GLY A 1112 -20.69 32.89 -43.12
N LEU A 1113 -20.02 33.54 -44.08
CA LEU A 1113 -19.57 34.94 -43.96
C LEU A 1113 -20.71 35.98 -43.94
N ASP A 1114 -21.86 35.64 -44.52
CA ASP A 1114 -23.02 36.55 -44.61
C ASP A 1114 -24.01 36.32 -43.46
N GLY A 1115 -23.79 35.28 -42.66
CA GLY A 1115 -24.70 34.87 -41.61
C GLY A 1115 -24.49 35.64 -40.30
N GLU A 1116 -25.45 35.49 -39.39
CA GLU A 1116 -25.41 36.11 -38.07
C GLU A 1116 -25.72 35.09 -36.97
N HIS A 1117 -25.24 35.38 -35.76
CA HIS A 1117 -25.46 34.57 -34.57
C HIS A 1117 -26.16 35.39 -33.48
N VAL A 1118 -27.26 34.87 -32.96
CA VAL A 1118 -27.93 35.37 -31.76
C VAL A 1118 -27.53 34.46 -30.60
N GLY A 1119 -26.60 34.93 -29.77
CA GLY A 1119 -26.10 34.19 -28.62
C GLY A 1119 -25.20 35.01 -27.70
N MET A 1120 -24.34 34.33 -26.96
CA MET A 1120 -23.56 34.89 -25.85
C MET A 1120 -22.17 35.37 -26.31
N ILE A 1121 -21.76 36.54 -25.80
CA ILE A 1121 -20.40 37.11 -25.98
C ILE A 1121 -19.72 37.51 -24.67
N SER A 1122 -20.39 37.29 -23.55
CA SER A 1122 -19.91 37.57 -22.19
C SER A 1122 -20.45 36.50 -21.23
N PHE A 1123 -19.99 36.48 -19.99
CA PHE A 1123 -20.67 35.74 -18.93
C PHE A 1123 -22.09 36.28 -18.67
N GLY A 1124 -22.92 35.44 -18.05
CA GLY A 1124 -24.29 35.79 -17.68
C GLY A 1124 -24.39 36.64 -16.41
N ALA A 1125 -25.56 36.62 -15.76
CA ALA A 1125 -25.86 37.44 -14.60
C ALA A 1125 -26.82 36.72 -13.65
N SER A 1126 -26.75 37.03 -12.35
CA SER A 1126 -27.73 36.53 -11.38
C SER A 1126 -29.03 37.32 -11.47
N GLY A 1127 -30.15 36.61 -11.63
CA GLY A 1127 -31.50 37.15 -11.66
C GLY A 1127 -32.50 36.13 -12.20
N PRO A 1128 -33.81 36.44 -12.21
CA PRO A 1128 -34.81 35.51 -12.74
C PRO A 1128 -34.49 35.10 -14.17
N GLY A 1129 -34.39 33.79 -14.45
CA GLY A 1129 -33.85 33.25 -15.71
C GLY A 1129 -34.46 33.89 -16.98
N LYS A 1130 -35.78 34.09 -17.01
CA LYS A 1130 -36.47 34.78 -18.11
C LYS A 1130 -35.98 36.22 -18.30
N ARG A 1131 -35.80 36.97 -17.20
CA ARG A 1131 -35.29 38.35 -17.24
C ARG A 1131 -33.83 38.40 -17.70
N VAL A 1132 -33.02 37.43 -17.25
CA VAL A 1132 -31.63 37.29 -17.73
C VAL A 1132 -31.62 37.00 -19.23
N GLN A 1133 -32.42 36.06 -19.73
CA GLN A 1133 -32.52 35.78 -21.17
C GLN A 1133 -32.98 37.01 -21.98
N GLU A 1134 -33.99 37.74 -21.51
CA GLU A 1134 -34.47 38.98 -22.14
C GLU A 1134 -33.35 40.04 -22.24
N GLU A 1135 -32.62 40.27 -21.14
CA GLU A 1135 -31.53 41.25 -21.06
C GLU A 1135 -30.39 40.94 -22.05
N TYR A 1136 -30.07 39.65 -22.20
CA TYR A 1136 -29.01 39.19 -23.07
C TYR A 1136 -29.44 39.07 -24.54
N GLY A 1137 -30.71 39.32 -24.85
CA GLY A 1137 -31.21 39.45 -26.22
C GLY A 1137 -31.80 38.16 -26.80
N PHE A 1138 -32.20 37.21 -25.98
CA PHE A 1138 -32.99 36.04 -26.41
C PHE A 1138 -34.46 36.43 -26.54
N THR A 1139 -34.76 37.29 -27.50
CA THR A 1139 -36.11 37.81 -27.78
C THR A 1139 -36.44 37.71 -29.27
N VAL A 1140 -37.74 37.61 -29.59
CA VAL A 1140 -38.21 37.51 -30.99
C VAL A 1140 -37.73 38.71 -31.81
N ASP A 1141 -37.79 39.91 -31.22
CA ASP A 1141 -37.32 41.14 -31.86
C ASP A 1141 -35.83 41.07 -32.23
N ALA A 1142 -34.97 40.53 -31.36
CA ALA A 1142 -33.54 40.40 -31.65
C ALA A 1142 -33.29 39.48 -32.85
N VAL A 1143 -34.02 38.36 -32.93
CA VAL A 1143 -33.93 37.41 -34.05
C VAL A 1143 -34.43 38.03 -35.36
N VAL A 1144 -35.58 38.70 -35.32
CA VAL A 1144 -36.12 39.43 -36.49
C VAL A 1144 -35.16 40.52 -36.96
N MET A 1145 -34.48 41.20 -36.04
CA MET A 1145 -33.46 42.19 -36.38
C MET A 1145 -32.19 41.57 -36.99
N ALA A 1146 -31.75 40.41 -36.51
CA ALA A 1146 -30.64 39.66 -37.11
C ALA A 1146 -31.02 39.18 -38.52
N ALA A 1147 -32.21 38.63 -38.69
CA ALA A 1147 -32.77 38.25 -39.98
C ALA A 1147 -32.76 39.43 -40.98
N ALA A 1148 -33.21 40.61 -40.54
CA ALA A 1148 -33.21 41.81 -41.37
C ALA A 1148 -31.79 42.24 -41.81
N ARG A 1149 -30.77 42.09 -40.95
CA ARG A 1149 -29.38 42.41 -41.28
C ARG A 1149 -28.79 41.45 -42.30
N VAL A 1150 -29.00 40.13 -42.15
CA VAL A 1150 -28.44 39.16 -43.11
C VAL A 1150 -29.14 39.19 -44.47
N MET A 1151 -30.40 39.63 -44.53
CA MET A 1151 -31.13 39.79 -45.80
C MET A 1151 -30.85 41.11 -46.51
N ARG A 1152 -30.29 42.13 -45.83
CA ARG A 1152 -29.96 43.45 -46.40
C ARG A 1152 -28.48 43.75 -46.19
N GLY A 1153 -27.66 43.61 -47.23
CA GLY A 1153 -26.27 44.05 -47.20
C GLY A 1153 -26.16 45.53 -46.83
N THR A 1154 -25.74 45.82 -45.60
CA THR A 1154 -25.57 47.13 -44.91
C THR A 1154 -26.82 48.00 -44.64
N PRO A 1155 -26.86 48.74 -43.50
CA PRO A 1155 -28.10 49.25 -42.90
C PRO A 1155 -28.39 50.72 -43.25
N GLN A 1156 -29.54 50.99 -43.86
CA GLN A 1156 -30.06 52.37 -44.00
C GLN A 1156 -31.49 52.58 -43.50
N GLU A 1157 -32.15 51.55 -42.96
CA GLU A 1157 -33.50 51.70 -42.40
C GLU A 1157 -33.63 50.92 -41.10
N MET A 1158 -33.16 51.50 -39.99
CA MET A 1158 -33.54 51.03 -38.66
C MET A 1158 -34.46 52.08 -38.02
N SER A 1159 -35.65 51.64 -37.61
CA SER A 1159 -36.61 52.48 -36.89
C SER A 1159 -35.99 53.05 -35.61
N SER A 1160 -36.45 54.23 -35.20
CA SER A 1160 -35.96 54.98 -34.02
C SER A 1160 -35.92 54.18 -32.72
N ARG A 1161 -36.71 53.10 -32.62
CA ARG A 1161 -36.73 52.19 -31.46
C ARG A 1161 -35.47 51.32 -31.35
N ALA A 1162 -34.88 50.90 -32.47
CA ALA A 1162 -33.68 50.06 -32.52
C ALA A 1162 -32.40 50.81 -32.13
N GLN A 1163 -32.31 52.10 -32.47
CA GLN A 1163 -31.20 52.96 -32.02
C GLN A 1163 -31.20 53.15 -30.49
N SER A 1164 -32.38 53.16 -29.85
CA SER A 1164 -32.49 53.30 -28.39
C SER A 1164 -31.90 52.09 -27.64
N LEU A 1165 -32.17 50.86 -28.10
CA LEU A 1165 -31.67 49.61 -27.51
C LEU A 1165 -30.15 49.44 -27.70
N LEU A 1166 -29.61 49.81 -28.86
CA LEU A 1166 -28.17 49.85 -29.12
C LEU A 1166 -27.45 50.90 -28.26
N SER A 1167 -28.06 52.07 -28.05
CA SER A 1167 -27.52 53.10 -27.16
C SER A 1167 -27.54 52.66 -25.69
N TRP A 1168 -28.52 51.84 -25.30
CA TRP A 1168 -28.65 51.30 -23.97
C TRP A 1168 -27.61 50.20 -23.69
N LYS A 1169 -27.39 49.27 -24.65
CA LYS A 1169 -26.30 48.28 -24.58
C LYS A 1169 -24.91 48.94 -24.49
N LYS A 1170 -24.66 50.01 -25.27
CA LYS A 1170 -23.38 50.77 -25.18
C LYS A 1170 -23.15 51.42 -23.81
N ARG A 1171 -24.19 51.94 -23.14
CA ARG A 1171 -24.07 52.58 -21.81
C ARG A 1171 -23.89 51.57 -20.67
N ARG A 1172 -24.40 50.34 -20.80
CA ARG A 1172 -24.23 49.27 -19.79
C ARG A 1172 -22.93 48.48 -19.95
N LEU A 1173 -22.49 48.23 -21.18
CA LEU A 1173 -21.18 47.60 -21.42
C LEU A 1173 -20.02 48.48 -20.94
N SER A 1174 -20.17 49.81 -21.00
CA SER A 1174 -19.16 50.74 -20.44
C SER A 1174 -19.12 50.79 -18.91
N SER A 1175 -20.11 50.24 -18.21
CA SER A 1175 -20.15 50.22 -16.73
C SER A 1175 -19.58 48.93 -16.13
N TYR A 1176 -19.40 47.87 -16.92
CA TYR A 1176 -18.86 46.57 -16.46
C TYR A 1176 -17.45 46.24 -16.97
N HIS A 1177 -16.93 46.95 -17.97
CA HIS A 1177 -15.54 46.78 -18.42
C HIS A 1177 -14.68 48.03 -18.20
N ARG A 1178 -13.77 47.96 -17.22
CA ARG A 1178 -12.46 48.62 -17.35
C ARG A 1178 -11.56 47.70 -18.17
N LEU A 1179 -11.68 47.73 -19.50
CA LEU A 1179 -10.60 47.35 -20.39
C LEU A 1179 -10.57 48.36 -21.55
N PRO A 1180 -9.38 48.91 -21.91
CA PRO A 1180 -9.27 49.91 -22.95
C PRO A 1180 -9.53 49.29 -24.33
N SER A 1181 -10.10 50.09 -25.21
CA SER A 1181 -10.35 49.80 -26.62
C SER A 1181 -9.12 49.22 -27.32
N LEU A 1182 -9.28 48.05 -27.95
CA LEU A 1182 -8.53 47.60 -29.12
C LEU A 1182 -9.49 46.93 -30.10
#